data_AF-A0A0H2SIX5-F1
#
_entry.id   AF-A0A0H2SIX5-F1
#
_cell.length_a   1.000
_cell.length_b   1.000
_cell.length_c   1.000
_cell.angle_alpha   90.00
_cell.angle_beta   90.00
_cell.angle_gamma   90.00
#
_symmetry.space_group_name_H-M   'P 1'
#
loop_
_entity.id
_entity.type
_entity.pdbx_description
1 polymer ?
#
loop_
_entity_poly.entity_id
_entity_poly.type
_entity_poly.pdbx_seq_one_letter_code
_entity_poly.pdbx_strand_id
1 'polypeptide(L)'
;MSLFNTLHTGMSGIFSNKRAMNVVSQNIANVNNPDYSRRQVNISTNTTINYGGFELGTGSKIESIERIRDKFLDIQYRKYNSDYGYWKTMNSNLNYIQSLYNEPSEDGFRKSFDEFWGSIHKILSEPTVPENKRELIYKAQELSNKMNSLYSDIENIQQNLNNDINTITKEINSKLKELSNLNSQIKELKAQNIEANDLLDKRDKLLDDLSEKLNFTFKEKKDGQINIFLKNHEILNGSIYKELKIKEVNNKNYIFVDNGKIDVKSGTLGATFELRDNVINSQLNRLNELATTFYDTLNLIHEEGYDLTGTIKGMNFFEEIQSGNLSTDKLRRIAGNILLSGEPKNYVDSYIKFNQNTINNIKVNFDIGSGELINIENGFEDNTDYTATINSGETLDSLNTGNKFRADFNYKYSTQNGGLLTFSNEGGASLDNRLIIDFNRNVFKQLGLPTKDIEALKWTDIPTSNTQGIMTFKGPGNYSETLDLTGVTSLNDIAQRINTDSDGDGNTDGGLKLVRAFVRNNELYIVPTDKAYTDMKNVIIDDPNGMLHEMNSNSVDLSVLDASQNSLKNSFGLYAYKTKSFDLSSYQPTDNVNITINYKDSTPQFSTTIQKSSLNNSTIGTNNEFQIIQNGEEFEILPGADGNTFSWNNIDNIEIKIGSNSIKLENFYYDENSAANKLVSQGWATDTQSAKLTLKSDKNLKWRMDFLDFGSFISIQGKKIQIDFHRDSLQSLTEKINNTNTGVLAFYTPGGRFVLKADKTLNYDLKNAEIKGPERLFELLGLWKHENSQDYSENFTLLNPDFSTNTLEDKLKYTSKFILGNGMDMAKKLKVKDYLLNNPDMLAMDLGKRIDSDNDGDIDTVIPSGEHSSTLWEDGYLLKSAKIFSDGRHDFDDYISDMITDVGLSGEKAKRMEINSDSLRTEFLNQRESVKGVSLDEEMTNMIKYQQAFNAAAKVINVVDGMLDRIINGLMR
;
A
#
# COMPACT_ATOMS: atom_id res chain seq x y z
N MET A 1 -61.59 79.34 -4.26
CA MET A 1 -60.42 78.88 -5.04
C MET A 1 -60.16 79.89 -6.15
N SER A 2 -58.94 80.43 -6.26
CA SER A 2 -58.56 81.25 -7.41
C SER A 2 -58.52 80.38 -8.66
N LEU A 3 -59.02 80.88 -9.79
CA LEU A 3 -59.03 80.18 -11.08
C LEU A 3 -57.62 79.73 -11.50
N PHE A 4 -56.59 80.52 -11.13
CA PHE A 4 -55.17 80.21 -11.35
C PHE A 4 -54.68 79.01 -10.51
N ASN A 5 -55.19 78.80 -9.30
CA ASN A 5 -54.83 77.63 -8.48
C ASN A 5 -55.42 76.33 -9.05
N THR A 6 -56.64 76.40 -9.59
CA THR A 6 -57.27 75.26 -10.28
C THR A 6 -56.53 74.93 -11.58
N LEU A 7 -56.11 75.95 -12.34
CA LEU A 7 -55.27 75.80 -13.54
C LEU A 7 -53.92 75.16 -13.20
N HIS A 8 -53.25 75.64 -12.14
CA HIS A 8 -51.96 75.09 -11.69
C HIS A 8 -52.07 73.63 -11.22
N THR A 9 -53.15 73.30 -10.51
CA THR A 9 -53.46 71.93 -10.08
C THR A 9 -53.72 71.01 -11.28
N GLY A 10 -54.49 71.47 -12.27
CA GLY A 10 -54.70 70.75 -13.52
C GLY A 10 -53.39 70.54 -14.31
N MET A 11 -52.58 71.58 -14.43
CA MET A 11 -51.30 71.52 -15.15
C MET A 11 -50.29 70.57 -14.48
N SER A 12 -50.12 70.65 -13.17
CA SER A 12 -49.26 69.73 -12.41
C SER A 12 -49.75 68.27 -12.47
N GLY A 13 -51.07 68.06 -12.48
CA GLY A 13 -51.69 66.75 -12.71
C GLY A 13 -51.42 66.18 -14.11
N ILE A 14 -51.48 67.01 -15.16
CA ILE A 14 -51.11 66.61 -16.53
C ILE A 14 -49.65 66.18 -16.59
N PHE A 15 -48.74 66.97 -16.04
CA PHE A 15 -47.30 66.65 -16.10
C PHE A 15 -46.95 65.37 -15.34
N SER A 16 -47.47 65.22 -14.12
CA SER A 16 -47.23 64.03 -13.29
C SER A 16 -47.77 62.76 -13.95
N ASN A 17 -49.01 62.79 -14.46
CA ASN A 17 -49.59 61.62 -15.13
C ASN A 17 -48.94 61.32 -16.49
N LYS A 18 -48.56 62.34 -17.28
CA LYS A 18 -47.82 62.13 -18.54
C LYS A 18 -46.48 61.42 -18.29
N ARG A 19 -45.76 61.82 -17.24
CA ARG A 19 -44.49 61.19 -16.89
C ARG A 19 -44.70 59.80 -16.31
N ALA A 20 -45.77 59.56 -15.54
CA ALA A 20 -46.16 58.22 -15.12
C ALA A 20 -46.48 57.29 -16.31
N MET A 21 -47.24 57.77 -17.31
CA MET A 21 -47.49 57.03 -18.56
C MET A 21 -46.18 56.67 -19.28
N ASN A 22 -45.21 57.59 -19.33
CA ASN A 22 -43.91 57.31 -19.94
C ASN A 22 -43.15 56.20 -19.21
N VAL A 23 -43.21 56.14 -17.87
CA VAL A 23 -42.56 55.08 -17.08
C VAL A 23 -43.22 53.72 -17.34
N VAL A 24 -44.56 53.68 -17.36
CA VAL A 24 -45.29 52.46 -17.72
C VAL A 24 -44.96 52.01 -19.15
N SER A 25 -44.86 52.95 -20.09
CA SER A 25 -44.43 52.65 -21.46
C SER A 25 -43.01 52.09 -21.51
N GLN A 26 -42.10 52.58 -20.67
CA GLN A 26 -40.74 52.02 -20.56
C GLN A 26 -40.75 50.61 -19.97
N ASN A 27 -41.57 50.35 -18.95
CA ASN A 27 -41.75 49.01 -18.38
C ASN A 27 -42.24 48.03 -19.46
N ILE A 28 -43.32 48.38 -20.17
CA ILE A 28 -43.88 47.55 -21.25
C ILE A 28 -42.84 47.30 -22.34
N ALA A 29 -42.12 48.34 -22.77
CA ALA A 29 -41.09 48.20 -23.81
C ALA A 29 -39.93 47.28 -23.40
N ASN A 30 -39.65 47.14 -22.10
CA ASN A 30 -38.57 46.32 -21.56
C ASN A 30 -39.05 45.01 -20.91
N VAL A 31 -40.31 44.60 -21.14
CA VAL A 31 -40.87 43.37 -20.54
C VAL A 31 -40.04 42.11 -20.83
N ASN A 32 -39.42 42.04 -22.02
CA ASN A 32 -38.59 40.92 -22.45
C ASN A 32 -37.10 41.09 -22.13
N ASN A 33 -36.72 42.16 -21.41
CA ASN A 33 -35.33 42.39 -21.01
C ASN A 33 -35.12 41.86 -19.58
N PRO A 34 -34.42 40.72 -19.39
CA PRO A 34 -34.25 40.10 -18.07
C PRO A 34 -33.41 40.95 -17.09
N ASP A 35 -32.60 41.87 -17.63
CA ASP A 35 -31.77 42.77 -16.83
C ASP A 35 -32.54 44.02 -16.34
N TYR A 36 -33.75 44.26 -16.87
CA TYR A 36 -34.56 45.43 -16.53
C TYR A 36 -35.30 45.24 -15.21
N SER A 37 -35.21 46.24 -14.32
CA SER A 37 -36.02 46.26 -13.10
C SER A 37 -37.27 47.10 -13.33
N ARG A 38 -38.45 46.55 -13.01
CA ARG A 38 -39.71 47.30 -13.04
C ARG A 38 -39.60 48.60 -12.26
N ARG A 39 -40.12 49.69 -12.83
CA ARG A 39 -40.08 51.04 -12.25
C ARG A 39 -41.44 51.47 -11.75
N GLN A 40 -41.47 52.05 -10.57
CA GLN A 40 -42.65 52.64 -9.96
C GLN A 40 -42.48 54.15 -9.79
N VAL A 41 -43.54 54.89 -10.11
CA VAL A 41 -43.58 56.35 -9.91
C VAL A 41 -44.22 56.66 -8.57
N ASN A 42 -43.51 57.39 -7.72
CA ASN A 42 -44.06 57.93 -6.50
C ASN A 42 -44.58 59.36 -6.75
N ILE A 43 -45.90 59.55 -6.64
CA ILE A 43 -46.56 60.85 -6.84
C ILE A 43 -46.91 61.41 -5.46
N SER A 44 -46.36 62.57 -5.13
CA SER A 44 -46.65 63.29 -3.88
C SER A 44 -47.38 64.59 -4.14
N THR A 45 -48.00 65.14 -3.10
CA THR A 45 -48.65 66.45 -3.15
C THR A 45 -47.61 67.57 -3.18
N ASN A 46 -47.91 68.64 -3.91
CA ASN A 46 -47.16 69.89 -3.76
C ASN A 46 -47.44 70.50 -2.38
N THR A 47 -46.50 71.31 -1.87
CA THR A 47 -46.64 72.03 -0.59
C THR A 47 -47.96 72.81 -0.56
N THR A 48 -48.79 72.53 0.45
CA THR A 48 -50.09 73.18 0.62
C THR A 48 -49.90 74.65 0.97
N ILE A 49 -50.79 75.51 0.46
CA ILE A 49 -50.84 76.92 0.85
C ILE A 49 -51.88 77.05 1.97
N ASN A 50 -51.46 77.50 3.14
CA ASN A 50 -52.37 77.73 4.25
C ASN A 50 -52.95 79.15 4.14
N TYR A 51 -54.26 79.26 3.96
CA TYR A 51 -54.95 80.54 3.88
C TYR A 51 -56.07 80.58 4.93
N GLY A 52 -55.87 81.37 5.98
CA GLY A 52 -56.87 81.57 7.04
C GLY A 52 -57.27 80.29 7.79
N GLY A 53 -56.33 79.37 8.02
CA GLY A 53 -56.58 78.11 8.74
C GLY A 53 -57.07 76.95 7.86
N PHE A 54 -57.22 77.17 6.55
CA PHE A 54 -57.56 76.12 5.58
C PHE A 54 -56.34 75.76 4.74
N GLU A 55 -56.03 74.47 4.66
CA GLU A 55 -54.99 73.93 3.76
C GLU A 55 -55.54 73.82 2.33
N LEU A 56 -54.96 74.59 1.42
CA LEU A 56 -55.26 74.51 -0.01
C LEU A 56 -54.21 73.65 -0.70
N GLY A 57 -54.64 72.56 -1.34
CA GLY A 57 -53.79 71.74 -2.19
C GLY A 57 -53.34 72.49 -3.46
N THR A 58 -52.07 72.36 -3.81
CA THR A 58 -51.43 73.00 -4.99
C THR A 58 -51.12 72.00 -6.11
N GLY A 59 -51.81 70.86 -6.11
CA GLY A 59 -51.65 69.78 -7.08
C GLY A 59 -50.60 68.74 -6.69
N SER A 60 -50.07 68.04 -7.69
CA SER A 60 -49.23 66.85 -7.52
C SER A 60 -47.93 66.96 -8.30
N LYS A 61 -46.85 66.43 -7.75
CA LYS A 61 -45.54 66.29 -8.41
C LYS A 61 -45.06 64.83 -8.34
N ILE A 62 -44.13 64.49 -9.20
CA ILE A 62 -43.37 63.24 -9.05
C ILE A 62 -42.25 63.49 -8.05
N GLU A 63 -42.22 62.68 -7.00
CA GLU A 63 -41.16 62.71 -5.99
C GLU A 63 -39.95 61.91 -6.47
N SER A 64 -40.17 60.68 -6.91
CA SER A 64 -39.12 59.76 -7.34
C SER A 64 -39.65 58.73 -8.36
N ILE A 65 -38.73 58.14 -9.12
CA ILE A 65 -38.97 56.95 -9.95
C ILE A 65 -38.04 55.87 -9.43
N GLU A 66 -38.59 54.90 -8.73
CA GLU A 66 -37.84 53.88 -8.00
C GLU A 66 -37.94 52.52 -8.68
N ARG A 67 -36.92 51.69 -8.47
CA ARG A 67 -36.90 50.30 -8.96
C ARG A 67 -37.56 49.39 -7.92
N ILE A 68 -38.45 48.51 -8.35
CA ILE A 68 -39.03 47.48 -7.50
C ILE A 68 -38.07 46.29 -7.48
N ARG A 69 -37.45 46.04 -6.31
CA ARG A 69 -36.54 44.90 -6.10
C ARG A 69 -36.54 44.50 -4.63
N ASP A 70 -36.23 43.22 -4.39
CA ASP A 70 -35.93 42.71 -3.05
C ASP A 70 -34.41 42.47 -2.91
N LYS A 71 -33.78 43.23 -2.01
CA LYS A 71 -32.33 43.13 -1.77
C LYS A 71 -31.93 41.79 -1.14
N PHE A 72 -32.80 41.15 -0.37
CA PHE A 72 -32.52 39.84 0.22
C PHE A 72 -32.46 38.76 -0.86
N LEU A 73 -33.43 38.74 -1.78
CA LEU A 73 -33.43 37.79 -2.90
C LEU A 73 -32.21 37.98 -3.80
N ASP A 74 -31.78 39.23 -4.05
CA ASP A 74 -30.54 39.51 -4.79
C ASP A 74 -29.29 38.90 -4.11
N ILE A 75 -29.20 38.99 -2.78
CA ILE A 75 -28.08 38.40 -2.02
C ILE A 75 -28.13 36.87 -2.06
N GLN A 76 -29.31 36.27 -1.89
CA GLN A 76 -29.45 34.80 -1.93
C GLN A 76 -29.13 34.26 -3.33
N TYR A 77 -29.69 34.86 -4.38
CA TYR A 77 -29.41 34.47 -5.77
C TYR A 77 -27.91 34.48 -6.04
N ARG A 78 -27.20 35.57 -5.72
CA ARG A 78 -25.74 35.69 -5.96
C ARG A 78 -24.93 34.68 -5.17
N LYS A 79 -25.33 34.36 -3.93
CA LYS A 79 -24.70 33.31 -3.12
C LYS A 79 -24.81 31.95 -3.82
N TYR A 80 -26.02 31.53 -4.19
CA TYR A 80 -26.24 30.24 -4.85
C TYR A 80 -25.68 30.21 -6.27
N ASN A 81 -25.60 31.34 -6.97
CA ASN A 81 -24.93 31.46 -8.25
C ASN A 81 -23.41 31.21 -8.13
N SER A 82 -22.80 31.64 -7.01
CA SER A 82 -21.41 31.33 -6.70
C SER A 82 -21.19 29.84 -6.42
N ASP A 83 -22.09 29.23 -5.63
CA ASP A 83 -22.03 27.80 -5.34
C ASP A 83 -22.23 26.96 -6.62
N TYR A 84 -23.14 27.38 -7.49
CA TYR A 84 -23.34 26.78 -8.82
C TYR A 84 -22.07 26.86 -9.69
N GLY A 85 -21.47 28.04 -9.79
CA GLY A 85 -20.21 28.21 -10.52
C GLY A 85 -19.10 27.29 -10.00
N TYR A 86 -19.01 27.11 -8.67
CA TYR A 86 -18.06 26.19 -8.06
C TYR A 86 -18.29 24.73 -8.48
N TRP A 87 -19.51 24.21 -8.27
CA TRP A 87 -19.79 22.80 -8.51
C TRP A 87 -19.81 22.43 -10.00
N LYS A 88 -20.27 23.34 -10.86
CA LYS A 88 -20.20 23.18 -12.32
C LYS A 88 -18.76 23.01 -12.82
N THR A 89 -17.85 23.87 -12.36
CA THR A 89 -16.42 23.77 -12.70
C THR A 89 -15.82 22.47 -12.14
N MET A 90 -16.16 22.10 -10.90
CA MET A 90 -15.71 20.86 -10.28
C MET A 90 -16.14 19.62 -11.08
N ASN A 91 -17.44 19.52 -11.39
CA ASN A 91 -18.01 18.40 -12.13
C ASN A 91 -17.38 18.27 -13.53
N SER A 92 -17.27 19.38 -14.26
CA SER A 92 -16.69 19.36 -15.61
C SER A 92 -15.25 18.84 -15.65
N ASN A 93 -14.40 19.29 -14.70
CA ASN A 93 -13.01 18.86 -14.63
C ASN A 93 -12.85 17.43 -14.09
N LEU A 94 -13.66 17.03 -13.11
CA LEU A 94 -13.63 15.65 -12.59
C LEU A 94 -14.08 14.63 -13.64
N ASN A 95 -15.09 14.96 -14.45
CA ASN A 95 -15.50 14.11 -15.58
C ASN A 95 -14.38 13.98 -16.62
N TYR A 96 -13.62 15.07 -16.84
CA TYR A 96 -12.46 15.01 -17.73
C TYR A 96 -11.35 14.11 -17.16
N ILE A 97 -11.00 14.24 -15.87
CA ILE A 97 -10.05 13.34 -15.20
C ILE A 97 -10.54 11.88 -15.27
N GLN A 98 -11.84 11.63 -15.02
CA GLN A 98 -12.42 10.30 -15.12
C GLN A 98 -12.29 9.72 -16.54
N SER A 99 -12.48 10.55 -17.57
CA SER A 99 -12.30 10.11 -18.96
C SER A 99 -10.85 9.76 -19.31
N LEU A 100 -9.85 10.34 -18.63
CA LEU A 100 -8.44 9.99 -18.82
C LEU A 100 -8.12 8.57 -18.35
N TYR A 101 -8.77 8.10 -17.29
CA TYR A 101 -8.62 6.71 -16.83
C TYR A 101 -9.21 5.71 -17.84
N ASN A 102 -10.21 6.12 -18.61
CA ASN A 102 -10.86 5.31 -19.65
C ASN A 102 -11.33 3.93 -19.11
N GLU A 103 -12.00 3.92 -17.96
CA GLU A 103 -12.46 2.69 -17.29
C GLU A 103 -14.00 2.63 -17.19
N PRO A 104 -14.61 1.44 -17.40
CA PRO A 104 -14.01 0.21 -17.92
C PRO A 104 -13.85 0.26 -19.45
N SER A 105 -12.68 -0.10 -19.98
CA SER A 105 -12.49 -0.27 -21.43
C SER A 105 -11.45 -1.33 -21.78
N GLU A 106 -11.47 -1.80 -23.04
CA GLU A 106 -10.46 -2.72 -23.57
C GLU A 106 -9.05 -2.11 -23.67
N ASP A 107 -8.93 -0.80 -23.51
CA ASP A 107 -7.65 -0.07 -23.45
C ASP A 107 -7.48 0.60 -22.07
N GLY A 108 -8.15 0.11 -21.03
CA GLY A 108 -8.11 0.66 -19.67
C GLY A 108 -6.73 0.53 -19.01
N PHE A 109 -6.41 1.45 -18.08
CA PHE A 109 -5.20 1.38 -17.26
C PHE A 109 -5.13 0.07 -16.45
N ARG A 110 -6.26 -0.39 -15.92
CA ARG A 110 -6.36 -1.64 -15.15
C ARG A 110 -6.04 -2.86 -16.00
N LYS A 111 -6.53 -2.89 -17.24
CA LYS A 111 -6.24 -4.01 -18.15
C LYS A 111 -4.75 -4.10 -18.48
N SER A 112 -4.07 -2.99 -18.78
CA SER A 112 -2.62 -2.99 -19.00
C SER A 112 -1.84 -3.48 -17.78
N PHE A 113 -2.34 -3.18 -16.58
CA PHE A 113 -1.78 -3.69 -15.34
C PHE A 113 -1.98 -5.21 -15.18
N ASP A 114 -3.19 -5.71 -15.43
CA ASP A 114 -3.52 -7.13 -15.37
C ASP A 114 -2.74 -7.94 -16.43
N GLU A 115 -2.58 -7.41 -17.63
CA GLU A 115 -1.78 -8.02 -18.71
C GLU A 115 -0.29 -8.11 -18.36
N PHE A 116 0.26 -7.10 -17.67
CA PHE A 116 1.62 -7.14 -17.17
C PHE A 116 1.82 -8.25 -16.12
N TRP A 117 0.92 -8.40 -15.15
CA TRP A 117 1.03 -9.50 -14.19
C TRP A 117 0.75 -10.87 -14.83
N GLY A 118 -0.10 -10.91 -15.86
CA GLY A 118 -0.32 -12.10 -16.67
C GLY A 118 0.93 -12.55 -17.40
N SER A 119 1.77 -11.63 -17.89
CA SER A 119 3.04 -11.98 -18.55
C SER A 119 4.09 -12.47 -17.56
N ILE A 120 4.10 -11.99 -16.31
CA ILE A 120 4.92 -12.59 -15.24
C ILE A 120 4.49 -14.04 -15.00
N HIS A 121 3.19 -14.32 -14.89
CA HIS A 121 2.71 -15.69 -14.68
C HIS A 121 3.16 -16.66 -15.81
N LYS A 122 3.19 -16.19 -17.06
CA LYS A 122 3.74 -16.96 -18.19
C LYS A 122 5.23 -17.27 -18.03
N ILE A 123 6.02 -16.35 -17.47
CA ILE A 123 7.43 -16.58 -17.15
C ILE A 123 7.61 -17.64 -16.07
N LEU A 124 6.70 -17.71 -15.10
CA LEU A 124 6.74 -18.77 -14.07
C LEU A 124 6.59 -20.16 -14.70
N SER A 125 5.62 -20.30 -15.60
CA SER A 125 5.35 -21.57 -16.26
C SER A 125 6.43 -21.96 -17.27
N GLU A 126 6.95 -20.99 -18.04
CA GLU A 126 7.88 -21.23 -19.15
C GLU A 126 9.02 -20.20 -19.19
N PRO A 127 9.99 -20.28 -18.26
CA PRO A 127 11.05 -19.28 -18.07
C PRO A 127 12.11 -19.26 -19.20
N THR A 128 12.21 -20.34 -19.99
CA THR A 128 13.23 -20.50 -21.03
C THR A 128 12.83 -19.94 -22.38
N VAL A 129 11.54 -19.64 -22.60
CA VAL A 129 11.00 -19.20 -23.89
C VAL A 129 11.30 -17.71 -24.11
N PRO A 130 12.11 -17.33 -25.12
CA PRO A 130 12.46 -15.93 -25.37
C PRO A 130 11.24 -15.04 -25.67
N GLU A 131 10.19 -15.60 -26.28
CA GLU A 131 8.93 -14.92 -26.56
C GLU A 131 8.24 -14.46 -25.27
N ASN A 132 8.21 -15.29 -24.22
CA ASN A 132 7.60 -14.94 -22.94
C ASN A 132 8.39 -13.81 -22.26
N LYS A 133 9.74 -13.87 -22.28
CA LYS A 133 10.61 -12.80 -21.75
C LYS A 133 10.37 -11.48 -22.47
N ARG A 134 10.26 -11.55 -23.78
CA ARG A 134 9.97 -10.40 -24.63
C ARG A 134 8.58 -9.82 -24.36
N GLU A 135 7.58 -10.68 -24.16
CA GLU A 135 6.22 -10.26 -23.80
C GLU A 135 6.22 -9.51 -22.46
N LEU A 136 6.90 -10.01 -21.43
CA LEU A 136 7.02 -9.33 -20.14
C LEU A 136 7.63 -7.93 -20.28
N ILE A 137 8.75 -7.82 -21.00
CA ILE A 137 9.45 -6.55 -21.22
C ILE A 137 8.56 -5.56 -21.99
N TYR A 138 7.86 -6.03 -23.03
CA TYR A 138 6.92 -5.19 -23.78
C TYR A 138 5.74 -4.73 -22.93
N LYS A 139 5.14 -5.61 -22.11
CA LYS A 139 4.04 -5.24 -21.22
C LYS A 139 4.48 -4.28 -20.12
N ALA A 140 5.69 -4.42 -19.61
CA ALA A 140 6.28 -3.46 -18.68
C ALA A 140 6.46 -2.08 -19.33
N GLN A 141 6.94 -2.04 -20.57
CA GLN A 141 7.12 -0.80 -21.34
C GLN A 141 5.77 -0.15 -21.69
N GLU A 142 4.77 -0.94 -22.07
CA GLU A 142 3.41 -0.48 -22.34
C GLU A 142 2.78 0.16 -21.10
N LEU A 143 2.85 -0.53 -19.96
CA LEU A 143 2.36 -0.01 -18.68
C LEU A 143 3.09 1.26 -18.26
N SER A 144 4.42 1.30 -18.41
CA SER A 144 5.23 2.49 -18.12
C SER A 144 4.83 3.69 -19.00
N ASN A 145 4.63 3.46 -20.30
CA ASN A 145 4.17 4.49 -21.23
C ASN A 145 2.76 4.99 -20.89
N LYS A 146 1.88 4.10 -20.45
CA LYS A 146 0.53 4.44 -19.98
C LYS A 146 0.59 5.34 -18.75
N MET A 147 1.42 5.00 -17.75
CA MET A 147 1.66 5.84 -16.57
C MET A 147 2.24 7.21 -16.97
N ASN A 148 3.24 7.25 -17.86
CA ASN A 148 3.84 8.49 -18.37
C ASN A 148 2.82 9.40 -19.07
N SER A 149 1.96 8.81 -19.90
CA SER A 149 0.93 9.54 -20.63
C SER A 149 -0.14 10.09 -19.68
N LEU A 150 -0.66 9.24 -18.78
CA LEU A 150 -1.64 9.63 -17.77
C LEU A 150 -1.09 10.75 -16.87
N TYR A 151 0.17 10.65 -16.44
CA TYR A 151 0.82 11.70 -15.66
C TYR A 151 0.88 13.03 -16.42
N SER A 152 1.30 12.97 -17.69
CA SER A 152 1.42 14.14 -18.55
C SER A 152 0.05 14.78 -18.81
N ASP A 153 -1.00 13.98 -19.00
CA ASP A 153 -2.36 14.48 -19.19
C ASP A 153 -2.91 15.16 -17.93
N ILE A 154 -2.67 14.59 -16.75
CA ILE A 154 -3.05 15.21 -15.47
C ILE A 154 -2.23 16.49 -15.22
N GLU A 155 -0.94 16.51 -15.58
CA GLU A 155 -0.09 17.72 -15.52
C GLU A 155 -0.59 18.80 -16.48
N ASN A 156 -1.01 18.43 -17.69
CA ASN A 156 -1.63 19.35 -18.65
C ASN A 156 -2.92 19.96 -18.10
N ILE A 157 -3.73 19.19 -17.37
CA ILE A 157 -4.90 19.75 -16.64
C ILE A 157 -4.44 20.80 -15.62
N GLN A 158 -3.36 20.53 -14.87
CA GLN A 158 -2.82 21.51 -13.93
C GLN A 158 -2.44 22.84 -14.62
N GLN A 159 -1.79 22.75 -15.79
CA GLN A 159 -1.41 23.91 -16.60
C GLN A 159 -2.64 24.66 -17.16
N ASN A 160 -3.64 23.91 -17.64
CA ASN A 160 -4.91 24.48 -18.10
C ASN A 160 -5.63 25.21 -16.96
N LEU A 161 -5.70 24.62 -15.76
CA LEU A 161 -6.26 25.29 -14.58
C LEU A 161 -5.47 26.54 -14.20
N ASN A 162 -4.14 26.55 -14.34
CA ASN A 162 -3.32 27.75 -14.12
C ASN A 162 -3.64 28.87 -15.14
N ASN A 163 -3.91 28.51 -16.39
CA ASN A 163 -4.34 29.43 -17.44
C ASN A 163 -5.78 29.92 -17.21
N ASP A 164 -6.67 29.06 -16.74
CA ASP A 164 -8.04 29.39 -16.38
C ASP A 164 -8.07 30.38 -15.21
N ILE A 165 -7.26 30.15 -14.17
CA ILE A 165 -7.10 31.11 -13.06
C ILE A 165 -6.69 32.49 -13.60
N ASN A 166 -5.78 32.55 -14.56
CA ASN A 166 -5.35 33.81 -15.18
C ASN A 166 -6.49 34.49 -15.96
N THR A 167 -7.18 33.73 -16.80
CA THR A 167 -8.31 34.22 -17.60
C THR A 167 -9.45 34.71 -16.73
N ILE A 168 -9.88 33.91 -15.75
CA ILE A 168 -10.93 34.26 -14.80
C ILE A 168 -10.55 35.50 -13.99
N THR A 169 -9.30 35.63 -13.54
CA THR A 169 -8.83 36.81 -12.81
C THR A 169 -8.86 38.07 -13.69
N LYS A 170 -8.47 37.97 -14.97
CA LYS A 170 -8.57 39.10 -15.92
C LYS A 170 -10.02 39.53 -16.14
N GLU A 171 -10.93 38.58 -16.29
CA GLU A 171 -12.36 38.86 -16.42
C GLU A 171 -12.92 39.54 -15.16
N ILE A 172 -12.53 39.07 -13.97
CA ILE A 172 -12.89 39.71 -12.69
C ILE A 172 -12.37 41.14 -12.65
N ASN A 173 -11.10 41.38 -12.97
CA ASN A 173 -10.52 42.72 -13.01
C ASN A 173 -11.25 43.65 -14.01
N SER A 174 -11.64 43.14 -15.18
CA SER A 174 -12.45 43.90 -16.15
C SER A 174 -13.81 44.30 -15.55
N LYS A 175 -14.53 43.36 -14.95
CA LYS A 175 -15.83 43.63 -14.31
C LYS A 175 -15.69 44.62 -13.14
N LEU A 176 -14.65 44.50 -12.32
CA LEU A 176 -14.37 45.45 -11.23
C LEU A 176 -14.07 46.87 -11.76
N LYS A 177 -13.32 46.97 -12.87
CA LYS A 177 -13.05 48.25 -13.52
C LYS A 177 -14.33 48.88 -14.08
N GLU A 178 -15.18 48.10 -14.73
CA GLU A 178 -16.50 48.55 -15.21
C GLU A 178 -17.40 49.00 -14.06
N LEU A 179 -17.44 48.24 -12.96
CA LEU A 179 -18.16 48.62 -11.73
C LEU A 179 -17.62 49.92 -11.12
N SER A 180 -16.31 50.16 -11.15
CA SER A 180 -15.71 51.41 -10.67
C SER A 180 -16.12 52.61 -11.51
N ASN A 181 -16.19 52.45 -12.83
CA ASN A 181 -16.65 53.49 -13.76
C ASN A 181 -18.14 53.79 -13.54
N LEU A 182 -18.97 52.75 -13.38
CA LEU A 182 -20.39 52.92 -13.05
C LEU A 182 -20.57 53.62 -11.70
N ASN A 183 -19.77 53.30 -10.68
CA ASN A 183 -19.81 53.98 -9.39
C ASN A 183 -19.51 55.48 -9.51
N SER A 184 -18.61 55.89 -10.41
CA SER A 184 -18.35 57.31 -10.69
C SER A 184 -19.56 57.99 -11.34
N GLN A 185 -20.14 57.37 -12.36
CA GLN A 185 -21.31 57.91 -13.07
C GLN A 185 -22.55 58.00 -12.17
N ILE A 186 -22.80 56.97 -11.34
CA ILE A 186 -23.90 56.96 -10.37
C ILE A 186 -23.71 58.08 -9.35
N LYS A 187 -22.49 58.29 -8.85
CA LYS A 187 -22.18 59.37 -7.92
C LYS A 187 -22.47 60.75 -8.53
N GLU A 188 -22.07 60.97 -9.79
CA GLU A 188 -22.31 62.24 -10.50
C GLU A 188 -23.81 62.53 -10.67
N LEU A 189 -24.59 61.53 -11.08
CA LEU A 189 -26.04 61.69 -11.24
C LEU A 189 -26.75 61.89 -9.90
N LYS A 190 -26.34 61.15 -8.86
CA LYS A 190 -26.94 61.27 -7.53
C LYS A 190 -26.62 62.60 -6.86
N ALA A 191 -25.44 63.18 -7.12
CA ALA A 191 -25.10 64.54 -6.68
C ALA A 191 -26.00 65.62 -7.31
N GLN A 192 -26.57 65.35 -8.49
CA GLN A 192 -27.55 66.21 -9.16
C GLN A 192 -29.00 65.89 -8.76
N ASN A 193 -29.22 64.99 -7.77
CA ASN A 193 -30.52 64.43 -7.41
C ASN A 193 -31.24 63.74 -8.59
N ILE A 194 -30.49 63.15 -9.52
CA ILE A 194 -31.02 62.36 -10.64
C ILE A 194 -30.87 60.87 -10.31
N GLU A 195 -31.98 60.13 -10.36
CA GLU A 195 -31.98 58.67 -10.19
C GLU A 195 -31.36 57.97 -11.41
N ALA A 196 -30.31 57.18 -11.18
CA ALA A 196 -29.49 56.54 -12.21
C ALA A 196 -29.96 55.12 -12.55
N ASN A 197 -31.26 54.90 -12.72
CA ASN A 197 -31.87 53.56 -12.80
C ASN A 197 -31.24 52.63 -13.85
N ASP A 198 -30.96 53.13 -15.06
CA ASP A 198 -30.32 52.33 -16.13
C ASP A 198 -28.89 51.88 -15.75
N LEU A 199 -28.14 52.73 -15.02
CA LEU A 199 -26.80 52.39 -14.55
C LEU A 199 -26.84 51.39 -13.39
N LEU A 200 -27.86 51.49 -12.54
CA LEU A 200 -28.06 50.54 -11.45
C LEU A 200 -28.42 49.15 -11.98
N ASP A 201 -29.23 49.06 -13.05
CA ASP A 201 -29.55 47.79 -13.72
C ASP A 201 -28.28 47.16 -14.34
N LYS A 202 -27.45 47.97 -15.03
CA LYS A 202 -26.12 47.51 -15.52
C LYS A 202 -25.20 47.06 -14.39
N ARG A 203 -25.18 47.78 -13.27
CA ARG A 203 -24.41 47.41 -12.07
C ARG A 203 -24.85 46.05 -11.54
N ASP A 204 -26.16 45.83 -11.43
CA ASP A 204 -26.70 44.58 -10.91
C ASP A 204 -26.38 43.38 -11.81
N LYS A 205 -26.42 43.55 -13.14
CA LYS A 205 -25.94 42.53 -14.08
C LYS A 205 -24.47 42.18 -13.87
N LEU A 206 -23.60 43.19 -13.75
CA LEU A 206 -22.17 42.96 -13.50
C LEU A 206 -21.91 42.26 -12.17
N LEU A 207 -22.71 42.55 -11.13
CA LEU A 207 -22.63 41.86 -9.85
C LEU A 207 -23.11 40.40 -9.95
N ASP A 208 -24.16 40.13 -10.73
CA ASP A 208 -24.65 38.78 -10.98
C ASP A 208 -23.58 37.96 -11.74
N ASP A 209 -23.00 38.50 -12.81
CA ASP A 209 -21.90 37.83 -13.53
C ASP A 209 -20.65 37.62 -12.66
N LEU A 210 -20.34 38.58 -11.78
CA LEU A 210 -19.20 38.48 -10.85
C LEU A 210 -19.44 37.37 -9.83
N SER A 211 -20.70 37.16 -9.41
CA SER A 211 -21.06 36.20 -8.36
C SER A 211 -20.83 34.75 -8.77
N GLU A 212 -21.00 34.41 -10.05
CA GLU A 212 -20.67 33.08 -10.58
C GLU A 212 -19.17 32.78 -10.42
N LYS A 213 -18.32 33.80 -10.60
CA LYS A 213 -16.85 33.65 -10.58
C LYS A 213 -16.28 33.60 -9.17
N LEU A 214 -16.83 34.39 -8.25
CA LEU A 214 -16.38 34.46 -6.86
C LEU A 214 -17.49 34.92 -5.91
N ASN A 215 -17.41 34.49 -4.67
CA ASN A 215 -18.29 35.00 -3.62
C ASN A 215 -17.72 36.29 -3.04
N PHE A 216 -18.55 37.32 -2.93
CA PHE A 216 -18.17 38.62 -2.39
C PHE A 216 -19.28 39.19 -1.51
N THR A 217 -18.90 40.11 -0.64
CA THR A 217 -19.85 40.95 0.09
C THR A 217 -19.71 42.38 -0.40
N PHE A 218 -20.80 43.13 -0.43
CA PHE A 218 -20.74 44.55 -0.81
C PHE A 218 -21.53 45.42 0.15
N LYS A 219 -21.13 46.69 0.25
CA LYS A 219 -21.79 47.71 1.06
C LYS A 219 -22.07 48.95 0.22
N GLU A 220 -23.29 49.44 0.29
CA GLU A 220 -23.70 50.66 -0.40
C GLU A 220 -23.43 51.90 0.47
N LYS A 221 -22.84 52.94 -0.11
CA LYS A 221 -22.57 54.23 0.52
C LYS A 221 -23.74 55.18 0.34
N LYS A 222 -23.78 56.24 1.17
CA LYS A 222 -24.82 57.29 1.09
C LYS A 222 -24.89 57.95 -0.30
N ASP A 223 -23.73 58.12 -0.95
CA ASP A 223 -23.59 58.68 -2.30
C ASP A 223 -23.94 57.70 -3.43
N GLY A 224 -24.46 56.51 -3.12
CA GLY A 224 -24.92 55.51 -4.09
C GLY A 224 -23.83 54.62 -4.66
N GLN A 225 -22.57 54.85 -4.31
CA GLN A 225 -21.46 53.97 -4.69
C GLN A 225 -21.48 52.67 -3.89
N ILE A 226 -20.84 51.62 -4.41
CA ILE A 226 -20.64 50.36 -3.68
C ILE A 226 -19.16 50.11 -3.37
N ASN A 227 -18.92 49.50 -2.20
CA ASN A 227 -17.64 48.87 -1.87
C ASN A 227 -17.80 47.35 -1.93
N ILE A 228 -16.83 46.65 -2.52
CA ILE A 228 -16.82 45.18 -2.61
C ILE A 228 -15.67 44.63 -1.80
N PHE A 229 -15.98 43.65 -0.96
CA PHE A 229 -15.05 42.94 -0.08
C PHE A 229 -15.00 41.47 -0.46
N LEU A 230 -13.78 40.98 -0.65
CA LEU A 230 -13.45 39.57 -0.77
C LEU A 230 -12.81 39.12 0.53
N LYS A 231 -13.58 38.41 1.38
CA LYS A 231 -13.23 38.14 2.78
C LYS A 231 -12.83 39.44 3.51
N ASN A 232 -11.56 39.58 3.88
CA ASN A 232 -11.02 40.74 4.61
C ASN A 232 -10.37 41.78 3.68
N HIS A 233 -10.36 41.56 2.37
CA HIS A 233 -9.73 42.45 1.40
C HIS A 233 -10.79 43.29 0.69
N GLU A 234 -10.66 44.61 0.78
CA GLU A 234 -11.46 45.55 -0.01
C GLU A 234 -10.89 45.63 -1.43
N ILE A 235 -11.63 45.13 -2.42
CA ILE A 235 -11.22 45.07 -3.84
C ILE A 235 -11.83 46.17 -4.70
N LEU A 236 -12.93 46.78 -4.23
CA LEU A 236 -13.53 47.97 -4.83
C LEU A 236 -13.92 48.93 -3.70
N ASN A 237 -13.45 50.16 -3.76
CA ASN A 237 -13.82 51.24 -2.86
C ASN A 237 -14.44 52.39 -3.65
N GLY A 238 -15.76 52.35 -3.84
CA GLY A 238 -16.46 53.29 -4.70
C GLY A 238 -15.89 53.32 -6.12
N SER A 239 -15.32 54.46 -6.51
CA SER A 239 -14.70 54.66 -7.83
C SER A 239 -13.29 54.08 -7.98
N ILE A 240 -12.67 53.57 -6.90
CA ILE A 240 -11.31 53.06 -6.92
C ILE A 240 -11.36 51.53 -6.88
N TYR A 241 -10.97 50.87 -7.97
CA TYR A 241 -10.78 49.42 -7.98
C TYR A 241 -9.33 49.08 -7.67
N LYS A 242 -9.11 47.98 -6.96
CA LYS A 242 -7.80 47.39 -6.74
C LYS A 242 -7.67 46.14 -7.60
N GLU A 243 -6.62 46.11 -8.40
CA GLU A 243 -6.36 44.99 -9.31
C GLU A 243 -5.94 43.73 -8.52
N LEU A 244 -6.55 42.60 -8.85
CA LEU A 244 -6.10 41.29 -8.42
C LEU A 244 -4.85 40.91 -9.23
N LYS A 245 -3.70 40.85 -8.57
CA LYS A 245 -2.42 40.54 -9.23
C LYS A 245 -2.11 39.06 -9.14
N ILE A 246 -1.68 38.47 -10.24
CA ILE A 246 -1.20 37.09 -10.27
C ILE A 246 0.30 37.09 -10.03
N LYS A 247 0.76 36.23 -9.13
CA LYS A 247 2.18 35.89 -8.98
C LYS A 247 2.34 34.39 -9.10
N GLU A 248 3.29 33.98 -9.92
CA GLU A 248 3.68 32.59 -10.04
C GLU A 248 4.65 32.23 -8.91
N VAL A 249 4.36 31.14 -8.22
CA VAL A 249 5.23 30.55 -7.18
C VAL A 249 5.27 29.05 -7.43
N ASN A 250 6.46 28.49 -7.67
CA ASN A 250 6.67 27.06 -7.95
C ASN A 250 5.73 26.51 -9.04
N ASN A 251 5.68 27.17 -10.21
CA ASN A 251 4.81 26.78 -11.34
C ASN A 251 3.30 26.82 -11.05
N LYS A 252 2.87 27.51 -9.97
CA LYS A 252 1.47 27.69 -9.59
C LYS A 252 1.12 29.18 -9.51
N ASN A 253 0.02 29.57 -10.13
CA ASN A 253 -0.49 30.94 -10.11
C ASN A 253 -1.28 31.23 -8.83
N TYR A 254 -0.86 32.19 -8.03
CA TYR A 254 -1.61 32.66 -6.86
C TYR A 254 -2.03 34.12 -7.01
N ILE A 255 -3.17 34.47 -6.40
CA ILE A 255 -3.73 35.83 -6.47
C ILE A 255 -3.34 36.62 -5.22
N PHE A 256 -2.95 37.88 -5.45
CA PHE A 256 -2.54 38.83 -4.43
C PHE A 256 -3.30 40.16 -4.56
N VAL A 257 -3.62 40.77 -3.42
CA VAL A 257 -4.12 42.14 -3.32
C VAL A 257 -3.28 42.89 -2.29
N ASP A 258 -2.75 44.06 -2.65
CA ASP A 258 -1.91 44.90 -1.78
C ASP A 258 -0.77 44.14 -1.07
N ASN A 259 -0.21 43.10 -1.73
CA ASN A 259 0.79 42.14 -1.23
C ASN A 259 0.30 41.01 -0.29
N GLY A 260 -0.98 40.96 0.09
CA GLY A 260 -1.55 39.80 0.78
C GLY A 260 -2.03 38.71 -0.19
N LYS A 261 -1.65 37.45 0.05
CA LYS A 261 -2.20 36.29 -0.70
C LYS A 261 -3.68 36.14 -0.37
N ILE A 262 -4.52 36.01 -1.38
CA ILE A 262 -5.94 35.72 -1.21
C ILE A 262 -6.19 34.24 -1.41
N ASP A 263 -6.87 33.65 -0.44
CA ASP A 263 -7.38 32.27 -0.52
C ASP A 263 -8.87 32.32 -0.91
N VAL A 264 -9.19 31.93 -2.14
CA VAL A 264 -10.55 31.91 -2.69
C VAL A 264 -11.06 30.47 -2.67
N LYS A 265 -12.20 30.22 -1.99
CA LYS A 265 -12.77 28.87 -1.80
C LYS A 265 -14.17 28.69 -2.40
N SER A 266 -14.60 29.62 -3.26
CA SER A 266 -15.98 29.70 -3.76
C SER A 266 -16.02 30.27 -5.18
N GLY A 267 -17.11 30.02 -5.92
CA GLY A 267 -17.22 30.40 -7.33
C GLY A 267 -16.34 29.54 -8.22
N THR A 268 -16.38 29.81 -9.53
CA THR A 268 -15.53 29.11 -10.51
C THR A 268 -14.05 29.22 -10.15
N LEU A 269 -13.60 30.39 -9.67
CA LEU A 269 -12.21 30.61 -9.29
C LEU A 269 -11.80 29.73 -8.09
N GLY A 270 -12.67 29.61 -7.08
CA GLY A 270 -12.40 28.72 -5.94
C GLY A 270 -12.30 27.25 -6.34
N ALA A 271 -13.15 26.79 -7.26
CA ALA A 271 -13.10 25.42 -7.77
C ALA A 271 -11.79 25.16 -8.53
N THR A 272 -11.31 26.10 -9.35
CA THR A 272 -10.02 25.94 -10.05
C THR A 272 -8.84 25.81 -9.09
N PHE A 273 -8.83 26.54 -7.96
CA PHE A 273 -7.82 26.39 -6.92
C PHE A 273 -7.91 25.03 -6.23
N GLU A 274 -9.10 24.61 -5.82
CA GLU A 274 -9.32 23.32 -5.15
C GLU A 274 -8.90 22.14 -6.03
N LEU A 275 -9.30 22.16 -7.31
CA LEU A 275 -8.93 21.15 -8.30
C LEU A 275 -7.41 21.08 -8.45
N ARG A 276 -6.75 22.22 -8.66
CA ARG A 276 -5.31 22.27 -8.91
C ARG A 276 -4.49 21.88 -7.69
N ASP A 277 -4.82 22.44 -6.53
CA ASP A 277 -3.98 22.35 -5.33
C ASP A 277 -4.22 21.06 -4.54
N ASN A 278 -5.45 20.53 -4.54
CA ASN A 278 -5.80 19.33 -3.77
C ASN A 278 -6.03 18.11 -4.68
N VAL A 279 -6.99 18.19 -5.62
CA VAL A 279 -7.41 17.00 -6.40
C VAL A 279 -6.29 16.53 -7.33
N ILE A 280 -5.83 17.39 -8.24
CA ILE A 280 -4.80 17.07 -9.23
C ILE A 280 -3.49 16.70 -8.54
N ASN A 281 -3.10 17.46 -7.51
CA ASN A 281 -1.88 17.17 -6.75
C ASN A 281 -1.94 15.82 -6.05
N SER A 282 -3.10 15.44 -5.50
CA SER A 282 -3.33 14.11 -4.93
C SER A 282 -3.18 13.03 -5.99
N GLN A 283 -3.82 13.18 -7.15
CA GLN A 283 -3.77 12.18 -8.23
C GLN A 283 -2.35 12.00 -8.79
N LEU A 284 -1.60 13.09 -9.01
CA LEU A 284 -0.19 13.04 -9.43
C LEU A 284 0.68 12.32 -8.40
N ASN A 285 0.50 12.62 -7.12
CA ASN A 285 1.24 11.95 -6.04
C ASN A 285 0.92 10.45 -5.98
N ARG A 286 -0.37 10.09 -6.13
CA ARG A 286 -0.79 8.68 -6.11
C ARG A 286 -0.20 7.89 -7.26
N LEU A 287 -0.18 8.48 -8.47
CA LEU A 287 0.41 7.87 -9.64
C LEU A 287 1.94 7.77 -9.53
N ASN A 288 2.60 8.80 -8.98
CA ASN A 288 4.02 8.74 -8.66
C ASN A 288 4.33 7.63 -7.65
N GLU A 289 3.53 7.47 -6.61
CA GLU A 289 3.71 6.39 -5.64
C GLU A 289 3.56 5.01 -6.30
N LEU A 290 2.57 4.83 -7.18
CA LEU A 290 2.39 3.60 -7.95
C LEU A 290 3.62 3.31 -8.82
N ALA A 291 4.05 4.27 -9.63
CA ALA A 291 5.20 4.12 -10.52
C ALA A 291 6.51 3.88 -9.73
N THR A 292 6.67 4.54 -8.59
CA THR A 292 7.83 4.33 -7.71
C THR A 292 7.78 2.92 -7.11
N THR A 293 6.62 2.47 -6.63
CA THR A 293 6.49 1.11 -6.06
C THR A 293 6.84 0.08 -7.11
N PHE A 294 6.28 0.24 -8.30
CA PHE A 294 6.51 -0.62 -9.44
C PHE A 294 7.99 -0.65 -9.89
N TYR A 295 8.63 0.51 -9.94
CA TYR A 295 10.05 0.66 -10.24
C TYR A 295 10.92 -0.10 -9.25
N ASP A 296 10.73 0.13 -7.95
CA ASP A 296 11.53 -0.48 -6.91
C ASP A 296 11.31 -1.98 -6.86
N THR A 297 10.06 -2.46 -6.94
CA THR A 297 9.78 -3.91 -6.90
C THR A 297 10.50 -4.65 -8.02
N LEU A 298 10.41 -4.17 -9.26
CA LEU A 298 11.02 -4.87 -10.40
C LEU A 298 12.52 -4.71 -10.48
N ASN A 299 13.07 -3.54 -10.11
CA ASN A 299 14.52 -3.38 -10.07
C ASN A 299 15.14 -4.29 -9.01
N LEU A 300 14.49 -4.47 -7.86
CA LEU A 300 15.01 -5.34 -6.81
C LEU A 300 14.97 -6.82 -7.19
N ILE A 301 13.86 -7.28 -7.78
CA ILE A 301 13.77 -8.60 -8.39
C ILE A 301 14.91 -8.76 -9.41
N HIS A 302 15.12 -7.77 -10.28
CA HIS A 302 16.11 -7.86 -11.35
C HIS A 302 17.58 -7.72 -10.86
N GLU A 303 17.83 -7.00 -9.76
CA GLU A 303 19.15 -6.88 -9.14
C GLU A 303 19.59 -8.18 -8.45
N GLU A 304 18.64 -8.96 -7.94
CA GLU A 304 18.88 -10.23 -7.24
C GLU A 304 19.00 -11.44 -8.18
N GLY A 305 18.55 -11.33 -9.43
CA GLY A 305 18.65 -12.42 -10.40
C GLY A 305 19.95 -12.47 -11.21
N TYR A 306 20.17 -13.61 -11.85
CA TYR A 306 21.33 -13.88 -12.69
C TYR A 306 20.98 -13.73 -14.17
N ASP A 307 21.93 -13.30 -15.00
CA ASP A 307 21.76 -13.43 -16.45
C ASP A 307 21.96 -14.89 -16.90
N LEU A 308 21.66 -15.21 -18.17
CA LEU A 308 21.91 -16.56 -18.73
C LEU A 308 23.39 -17.00 -18.67
N THR A 309 24.34 -16.07 -18.44
CA THR A 309 25.77 -16.39 -18.26
C THR A 309 26.11 -16.71 -16.80
N GLY A 310 25.12 -16.55 -15.91
CA GLY A 310 25.20 -16.73 -14.47
C GLY A 310 26.12 -15.71 -13.79
N THR A 311 26.21 -14.49 -14.33
CA THR A 311 26.97 -13.38 -13.73
C THR A 311 25.99 -12.46 -12.98
N ILE A 312 26.16 -12.29 -11.66
CA ILE A 312 25.45 -11.25 -10.90
C ILE A 312 26.01 -9.90 -11.30
N LYS A 313 25.24 -9.09 -12.02
CA LYS A 313 25.67 -7.73 -12.40
C LYS A 313 24.93 -6.61 -11.66
N GLY A 314 23.97 -6.92 -10.78
CA GLY A 314 23.15 -5.87 -10.15
C GLY A 314 22.47 -5.00 -11.21
N MET A 315 21.84 -5.66 -12.19
CA MET A 315 21.24 -5.00 -13.34
C MET A 315 19.86 -4.46 -12.97
N ASN A 316 19.52 -3.23 -13.38
CA ASN A 316 18.22 -2.61 -13.09
C ASN A 316 17.21 -2.88 -14.19
N PHE A 317 15.99 -3.32 -13.89
CA PHE A 317 14.92 -3.46 -14.89
C PHE A 317 14.59 -2.15 -15.63
N PHE A 318 14.56 -1.04 -14.88
CA PHE A 318 14.26 0.31 -15.37
C PHE A 318 15.49 1.23 -15.37
N GLU A 319 15.43 2.30 -16.16
CA GLU A 319 16.45 3.34 -16.18
C GLU A 319 16.65 4.00 -14.81
N GLU A 320 17.90 4.29 -14.45
CA GLU A 320 18.16 5.08 -13.26
C GLU A 320 17.70 6.50 -13.50
N ILE A 321 16.73 6.95 -12.72
CA ILE A 321 16.19 8.29 -12.84
C ILE A 321 17.06 9.22 -12.00
N GLN A 322 17.96 9.96 -12.65
CA GLN A 322 18.74 10.96 -11.96
C GLN A 322 17.83 12.11 -11.49
N SER A 323 17.74 12.28 -10.17
CA SER A 323 17.22 13.51 -9.59
C SER A 323 18.22 14.63 -9.87
N GLY A 324 17.83 15.69 -10.60
CA GLY A 324 18.68 16.88 -10.71
C GLY A 324 19.07 17.42 -9.32
N ASN A 325 20.28 18.00 -9.20
CA ASN A 325 20.87 18.67 -8.03
C ASN A 325 20.52 18.12 -6.62
N LEU A 326 20.24 16.83 -6.53
CA LEU A 326 20.20 16.07 -5.30
C LEU A 326 21.13 14.90 -5.56
N SER A 327 22.13 14.71 -4.68
CA SER A 327 23.11 13.64 -4.85
C SER A 327 22.39 12.32 -5.12
N THR A 328 23.00 11.53 -5.99
CA THR A 328 22.58 10.24 -6.52
C THR A 328 22.34 9.15 -5.46
N ASP A 329 22.14 9.51 -4.19
CA ASP A 329 22.03 8.62 -3.03
C ASP A 329 20.57 8.44 -2.54
N LYS A 330 19.55 8.88 -3.30
CA LYS A 330 18.15 8.95 -2.83
C LYS A 330 17.12 8.23 -3.69
N LEU A 331 17.43 7.03 -4.18
CA LEU A 331 16.45 6.22 -4.91
C LEU A 331 16.68 4.72 -4.69
N ARG A 332 16.37 4.22 -3.49
CA ARG A 332 16.10 2.78 -3.23
C ARG A 332 15.10 2.66 -2.09
N ARG A 333 13.90 2.11 -2.33
CA ARG A 333 12.81 2.00 -1.33
C ARG A 333 12.93 0.83 -0.34
N ILE A 334 13.84 -0.12 -0.50
CA ILE A 334 13.84 -1.36 0.30
C ILE A 334 15.07 -1.45 1.20
N ALA A 335 14.83 -1.66 2.51
CA ALA A 335 15.83 -1.87 3.55
C ALA A 335 16.11 -3.34 3.75
N GLY A 336 17.38 -3.69 3.63
CA GLY A 336 17.93 -4.93 4.16
C GLY A 336 19.23 -5.20 3.44
N ASN A 337 20.30 -5.45 4.19
CA ASN A 337 21.61 -5.78 3.64
C ASN A 337 22.11 -7.15 4.09
N ILE A 338 21.24 -7.96 4.70
CA ILE A 338 21.61 -9.30 5.13
C ILE A 338 20.60 -10.27 4.55
N LEU A 339 21.10 -11.08 3.60
CA LEU A 339 20.49 -12.33 3.20
C LEU A 339 20.44 -13.21 4.46
N LEU A 340 19.26 -13.44 5.02
CA LEU A 340 19.07 -14.46 6.07
C LEU A 340 19.08 -15.85 5.42
N SER A 341 20.13 -16.16 4.65
CA SER A 341 20.38 -17.49 4.12
C SER A 341 21.18 -18.29 5.15
N GLY A 342 20.47 -18.89 6.11
CA GLY A 342 20.89 -20.19 6.58
C GLY A 342 19.99 -21.18 5.87
N GLU A 343 20.55 -22.14 5.14
CA GLU A 343 19.74 -23.32 4.80
C GLU A 343 19.04 -23.82 6.05
N PRO A 344 17.74 -24.21 5.97
CA PRO A 344 17.01 -24.67 7.13
C PRO A 344 17.81 -25.74 7.85
N LYS A 345 18.23 -25.47 9.08
CA LYS A 345 18.76 -26.49 9.99
C LYS A 345 17.65 -26.90 10.96
N ASN A 346 16.65 -27.59 10.42
CA ASN A 346 16.09 -28.91 10.80
C ASN A 346 15.54 -29.15 12.21
N TYR A 347 14.67 -28.27 12.73
CA TYR A 347 13.86 -28.54 13.92
C TYR A 347 12.48 -27.86 13.85
N VAL A 348 11.40 -28.56 14.21
CA VAL A 348 10.10 -27.92 14.51
C VAL A 348 9.95 -27.87 16.02
N ASP A 349 9.85 -26.66 16.56
CA ASP A 349 9.83 -26.40 18.00
C ASP A 349 8.44 -26.01 18.50
N SER A 350 8.05 -26.54 19.66
CA SER A 350 6.87 -26.07 20.38
C SER A 350 7.19 -25.80 21.85
N TYR A 351 6.63 -24.72 22.38
CA TYR A 351 6.73 -24.39 23.79
C TYR A 351 5.49 -24.89 24.55
N ILE A 352 5.55 -26.03 25.25
CA ILE A 352 4.44 -26.53 26.08
C ILE A 352 4.84 -26.73 27.53
N LYS A 353 4.19 -25.97 28.42
CA LYS A 353 4.27 -26.21 29.86
C LYS A 353 3.40 -27.40 30.28
N PHE A 354 4.01 -28.58 30.41
CA PHE A 354 3.40 -29.71 31.09
C PHE A 354 3.55 -29.56 32.61
N ASN A 355 2.43 -29.50 33.33
CA ASN A 355 2.42 -29.49 34.78
C ASN A 355 2.55 -30.93 35.31
N GLN A 356 3.76 -31.52 35.34
CA GLN A 356 4.18 -32.54 36.32
C GLN A 356 5.63 -33.06 36.12
N ASN A 357 6.23 -33.47 37.24
CA ASN A 357 7.66 -33.70 37.50
C ASN A 357 8.32 -34.88 36.75
N THR A 358 9.62 -34.70 36.44
CA THR A 358 10.60 -35.69 35.91
C THR A 358 10.19 -36.38 34.61
N ILE A 359 11.09 -36.37 33.62
CA ILE A 359 10.90 -36.85 32.23
C ILE A 359 10.13 -38.19 32.19
N ASN A 360 10.48 -39.11 33.09
CA ASN A 360 9.94 -40.47 33.17
C ASN A 360 8.43 -40.59 33.50
N ASN A 361 7.75 -39.52 33.91
CA ASN A 361 6.35 -39.56 34.36
C ASN A 361 5.41 -38.59 33.63
N ILE A 362 5.84 -37.98 32.52
CA ILE A 362 4.97 -37.09 31.73
C ILE A 362 3.93 -37.94 31.00
N LYS A 363 2.74 -38.08 31.61
CA LYS A 363 1.57 -38.71 30.98
C LYS A 363 0.88 -37.69 30.08
N VAL A 364 0.88 -37.95 28.78
CA VAL A 364 0.01 -37.23 27.85
C VAL A 364 -1.29 -38.02 27.80
N ASN A 365 -2.33 -37.52 28.48
CA ASN A 365 -3.66 -38.10 28.38
C ASN A 365 -4.28 -37.68 27.06
N PHE A 366 -4.00 -38.45 26.00
CA PHE A 366 -4.72 -38.34 24.73
C PHE A 366 -6.18 -38.72 24.99
N ASP A 367 -7.07 -37.73 25.01
CA ASP A 367 -8.49 -37.94 25.20
C ASP A 367 -9.11 -38.43 23.87
N ILE A 368 -9.76 -39.59 23.94
CA ILE A 368 -10.52 -40.30 22.89
C ILE A 368 -9.69 -41.07 21.83
N GLY A 369 -9.55 -42.40 22.03
CA GLY A 369 -9.45 -43.42 20.97
C GLY A 369 -8.18 -43.52 20.12
N SER A 370 -6.99 -43.62 20.71
CA SER A 370 -5.67 -43.86 20.06
C SER A 370 -5.25 -42.88 18.95
N GLY A 371 -4.22 -42.06 19.16
CA GLY A 371 -3.62 -41.23 18.10
C GLY A 371 -2.70 -42.07 17.20
N GLU A 372 -2.64 -41.75 15.91
CA GLU A 372 -1.80 -42.46 14.94
C GLU A 372 -1.03 -41.47 14.06
N LEU A 373 0.30 -41.61 14.03
CA LEU A 373 1.16 -40.90 13.08
C LEU A 373 1.63 -41.83 11.97
N ILE A 374 1.60 -41.32 10.74
CA ILE A 374 2.06 -42.00 9.53
C ILE A 374 3.12 -41.11 8.87
N ASN A 375 4.34 -41.64 8.69
CA ASN A 375 5.42 -40.96 7.98
C ASN A 375 5.55 -41.50 6.56
N ILE A 376 5.72 -40.59 5.60
CA ILE A 376 5.89 -40.90 4.18
C ILE A 376 7.21 -40.27 3.73
N GLU A 377 8.20 -41.11 3.43
CA GLU A 377 9.57 -40.70 3.05
C GLU A 377 9.88 -40.94 1.56
N ASN A 378 10.92 -40.26 1.06
CA ASN A 378 11.53 -40.54 -0.24
C ASN A 378 12.34 -41.83 -0.16
N GLY A 379 11.69 -42.96 -0.48
CA GLY A 379 12.30 -44.29 -0.54
C GLY A 379 11.43 -45.36 0.11
N PHE A 380 10.41 -45.84 -0.60
CA PHE A 380 9.63 -47.01 -0.19
C PHE A 380 10.38 -48.28 -0.60
N GLU A 381 11.49 -48.62 0.05
CA GLU A 381 12.12 -49.94 -0.16
C GLU A 381 11.47 -51.05 0.69
N ASP A 382 10.76 -50.70 1.76
CA ASP A 382 10.12 -51.65 2.66
C ASP A 382 8.59 -51.50 2.69
N ASN A 383 7.88 -52.60 2.40
CA ASN A 383 6.41 -52.77 2.39
C ASN A 383 5.72 -52.60 3.77
N THR A 384 6.30 -51.87 4.71
CA THR A 384 5.75 -51.69 6.07
C THR A 384 5.47 -50.23 6.35
N ASP A 385 4.19 -49.87 6.42
CA ASP A 385 3.75 -48.57 6.94
C ASP A 385 4.36 -48.37 8.35
N TYR A 386 5.17 -47.33 8.53
CA TYR A 386 5.71 -46.97 9.84
C TYR A 386 4.66 -46.24 10.66
N THR A 387 3.67 -47.01 11.14
CA THR A 387 2.57 -46.52 11.96
C THR A 387 2.97 -46.47 13.44
N ALA A 388 2.94 -45.27 14.01
CA ALA A 388 3.12 -45.10 15.45
C ALA A 388 1.76 -45.01 16.14
N THR A 389 1.33 -46.08 16.81
CA THR A 389 0.09 -46.07 17.60
C THR A 389 0.33 -45.60 19.02
N ILE A 390 -0.30 -44.49 19.39
CA ILE A 390 -0.20 -43.85 20.70
C ILE A 390 -1.50 -44.08 21.48
N ASN A 391 -1.41 -44.86 22.56
CA ASN A 391 -2.57 -45.17 23.40
C ASN A 391 -2.84 -44.09 24.46
N SER A 392 -4.08 -44.00 24.91
CA SER A 392 -4.47 -43.06 25.97
C SER A 392 -3.70 -43.34 27.27
N GLY A 393 -3.02 -42.32 27.80
CA GLY A 393 -2.27 -42.39 29.05
C GLY A 393 -0.81 -42.87 28.94
N GLU A 394 -0.30 -43.06 27.72
CA GLU A 394 1.13 -43.32 27.47
C GLU A 394 2.00 -42.12 27.88
N THR A 395 3.25 -42.41 28.26
CA THR A 395 4.25 -41.41 28.64
C THR A 395 5.05 -40.92 27.42
N LEU A 396 5.64 -39.73 27.49
CA LEU A 396 6.51 -39.25 26.41
C LEU A 396 7.72 -40.19 26.18
N ASP A 397 8.26 -40.81 27.24
CA ASP A 397 9.37 -41.78 27.16
C ASP A 397 8.98 -43.12 26.54
N SER A 398 7.70 -43.52 26.66
CA SER A 398 7.19 -44.73 25.98
C SER A 398 7.07 -44.56 24.47
N LEU A 399 7.23 -43.34 23.93
CA LEU A 399 7.35 -43.11 22.50
C LEU A 399 8.77 -43.47 21.97
N ASN A 400 9.79 -43.37 22.81
CA ASN A 400 11.19 -43.70 22.47
C ASN A 400 11.55 -45.18 22.70
N THR A 401 10.81 -45.91 23.54
CA THR A 401 11.14 -47.29 23.92
C THR A 401 10.21 -48.30 23.24
N GLY A 402 10.75 -49.10 22.30
CA GLY A 402 10.06 -50.26 21.73
C GLY A 402 9.77 -50.23 20.22
N ASN A 403 10.54 -49.52 19.40
CA ASN A 403 10.38 -49.48 17.93
C ASN A 403 8.98 -49.00 17.47
N LYS A 404 8.31 -48.11 18.23
CA LYS A 404 7.02 -47.52 17.80
C LYS A 404 7.20 -46.41 16.76
N PHE A 405 8.30 -45.66 16.83
CA PHE A 405 8.81 -44.84 15.74
C PHE A 405 10.07 -45.54 15.21
N ARG A 406 9.96 -46.20 14.05
CA ARG A 406 11.12 -46.74 13.33
C ARG A 406 11.65 -45.78 12.27
N ALA A 407 10.91 -44.70 12.00
CA ALA A 407 11.41 -43.57 11.25
C ALA A 407 12.35 -42.78 12.16
N ASP A 408 13.50 -42.41 11.62
CA ASP A 408 14.59 -41.63 12.20
C ASP A 408 14.10 -40.33 12.89
N PHE A 409 13.28 -40.35 13.95
CA PHE A 409 12.78 -39.13 14.61
C PHE A 409 13.14 -39.12 16.08
N ASN A 410 13.70 -38.00 16.50
CA ASN A 410 14.06 -37.70 17.87
C ASN A 410 13.08 -36.70 18.47
N TYR A 411 12.45 -37.12 19.56
CA TYR A 411 11.70 -36.25 20.46
C TYR A 411 12.57 -35.89 21.66
N LYS A 412 12.73 -34.59 21.93
CA LYS A 412 13.38 -34.12 23.16
C LYS A 412 12.48 -33.15 23.89
N TYR A 413 12.22 -33.47 25.16
CA TYR A 413 11.55 -32.57 26.08
C TYR A 413 12.55 -32.01 27.08
N SER A 414 12.68 -30.69 27.12
CA SER A 414 13.54 -30.00 28.08
C SER A 414 12.72 -29.42 29.23
N THR A 415 12.84 -30.05 30.40
CA THR A 415 12.29 -29.53 31.67
C THR A 415 12.98 -28.23 32.12
N GLN A 416 14.17 -27.94 31.59
CA GLN A 416 14.98 -26.78 31.99
C GLN A 416 14.62 -25.50 31.21
N ASN A 417 14.02 -25.63 30.01
CA ASN A 417 13.62 -24.51 29.16
C ASN A 417 12.10 -24.33 29.12
N GLY A 418 11.44 -24.41 30.28
CA GLY A 418 10.00 -24.13 30.40
C GLY A 418 9.07 -25.11 29.67
N GLY A 419 9.55 -26.31 29.34
CA GLY A 419 8.78 -27.33 28.64
C GLY A 419 8.86 -27.27 27.12
N LEU A 420 9.99 -26.82 26.57
CA LEU A 420 10.23 -26.90 25.13
C LEU A 420 10.24 -28.37 24.68
N LEU A 421 9.34 -28.69 23.76
CA LEU A 421 9.29 -29.95 23.03
C LEU A 421 9.85 -29.69 21.63
N THR A 422 10.96 -30.36 21.30
CA THR A 422 11.58 -30.26 19.97
C THR A 422 11.32 -31.55 19.21
N PHE A 423 10.83 -31.41 17.98
CA PHE A 423 10.66 -32.52 17.05
C PHE A 423 11.72 -32.44 15.95
N SER A 424 12.43 -33.54 15.74
CA SER A 424 13.66 -33.55 14.94
C SER A 424 13.91 -34.91 14.29
N ASN A 425 14.77 -34.93 13.27
CA ASN A 425 15.20 -36.14 12.59
C ASN A 425 16.48 -36.72 13.25
N GLU A 426 16.64 -38.04 13.36
CA GLU A 426 17.90 -38.71 13.68
C GLU A 426 18.90 -38.38 12.56
N GLY A 427 20.10 -37.91 12.93
CA GLY A 427 21.10 -37.44 11.96
C GLY A 427 20.93 -36.00 11.47
N GLY A 428 19.85 -35.30 11.81
CA GLY A 428 19.71 -33.85 11.60
C GLY A 428 19.40 -33.41 10.16
N ALA A 429 18.82 -34.28 9.33
CA ALA A 429 18.31 -33.92 8.00
C ALA A 429 16.94 -33.19 8.06
N SER A 430 16.58 -32.45 7.00
CA SER A 430 15.42 -31.55 7.00
C SER A 430 14.07 -32.25 7.09
N LEU A 431 13.17 -31.65 7.87
CA LEU A 431 11.76 -31.99 7.92
C LEU A 431 10.97 -31.32 6.79
N ASP A 432 11.59 -30.44 6.00
CA ASP A 432 10.92 -29.63 4.98
C ASP A 432 10.34 -30.45 3.83
N ASN A 433 10.89 -31.63 3.56
CA ASN A 433 10.48 -32.53 2.47
C ASN A 433 9.88 -33.85 3.00
N ARG A 434 9.29 -33.85 4.19
CA ARG A 434 8.67 -35.04 4.79
C ARG A 434 7.20 -34.80 5.07
N LEU A 435 6.35 -35.74 4.66
CA LEU A 435 4.93 -35.70 4.93
C LEU A 435 4.62 -36.57 6.15
N ILE A 436 4.30 -35.92 7.28
CA ILE A 436 3.95 -36.61 8.51
C ILE A 436 2.49 -36.33 8.83
N ILE A 437 1.67 -37.37 8.72
CA ILE A 437 0.22 -37.31 8.85
C ILE A 437 -0.19 -37.67 10.28
N ASP A 438 -0.97 -36.78 10.91
CA ASP A 438 -1.73 -37.04 12.13
C ASP A 438 -3.14 -37.49 11.73
N PHE A 439 -3.29 -38.80 11.54
CA PHE A 439 -4.49 -39.40 10.97
C PHE A 439 -5.75 -39.10 11.80
N ASN A 440 -5.59 -38.97 13.12
CA ASN A 440 -6.69 -38.67 14.05
C ASN A 440 -6.72 -37.19 14.49
N ARG A 441 -5.90 -36.33 13.87
CA ARG A 441 -5.81 -34.87 14.09
C ARG A 441 -5.67 -34.43 15.56
N ASN A 442 -5.07 -35.28 16.38
CA ASN A 442 -5.04 -35.08 17.83
C ASN A 442 -3.63 -35.02 18.40
N VAL A 443 -2.64 -35.64 17.76
CA VAL A 443 -1.27 -35.74 18.27
C VAL A 443 -0.55 -34.40 18.17
N PHE A 444 -0.41 -33.81 16.97
CA PHE A 444 0.35 -32.58 16.79
C PHE A 444 -0.29 -31.39 17.50
N LYS A 445 -1.62 -31.33 17.47
CA LYS A 445 -2.38 -30.30 18.19
C LYS A 445 -2.17 -30.35 19.70
N GLN A 446 -2.12 -31.55 20.29
CA GLN A 446 -1.85 -31.72 21.73
C GLN A 446 -0.39 -31.48 22.09
N LEU A 447 0.53 -31.77 21.16
CA LEU A 447 1.95 -31.44 21.25
C LEU A 447 2.26 -29.98 20.85
N GLY A 448 1.24 -29.21 20.46
CA GLY A 448 1.32 -27.79 20.10
C GLY A 448 2.29 -27.51 18.95
N LEU A 449 2.51 -28.51 18.11
CA LEU A 449 3.25 -28.37 16.87
C LEU A 449 2.34 -27.75 15.81
N PRO A 450 2.88 -26.92 14.91
CA PRO A 450 2.11 -26.33 13.82
C PRO A 450 1.59 -27.43 12.88
N THR A 451 0.34 -27.30 12.43
CA THR A 451 -0.31 -28.26 11.53
C THR A 451 -0.97 -27.57 10.36
N LYS A 452 -0.91 -28.20 9.18
CA LYS A 452 -1.64 -27.80 7.97
C LYS A 452 -2.51 -28.98 7.53
N ASP A 453 -3.68 -28.71 6.98
CA ASP A 453 -4.51 -29.76 6.38
C ASP A 453 -4.13 -29.93 4.90
N ILE A 454 -4.07 -31.18 4.44
CA ILE A 454 -3.87 -31.55 3.03
C ILE A 454 -5.04 -32.41 2.54
N GLU A 455 -5.36 -32.27 1.27
CA GLU A 455 -6.39 -33.10 0.61
C GLU A 455 -5.79 -34.44 0.17
N ALA A 456 -6.46 -35.54 0.44
CA ALA A 456 -6.06 -36.90 0.07
C ALA A 456 -7.22 -37.63 -0.64
N LEU A 457 -6.91 -38.56 -1.54
CA LEU A 457 -7.92 -39.42 -2.16
C LEU A 457 -8.05 -40.73 -1.39
N LYS A 458 -9.29 -41.16 -1.15
CA LYS A 458 -9.61 -42.38 -0.43
C LYS A 458 -10.39 -43.35 -1.31
N TRP A 459 -9.89 -44.57 -1.49
CA TRP A 459 -10.52 -45.66 -2.25
C TRP A 459 -10.90 -46.81 -1.32
N THR A 460 -12.06 -47.44 -1.52
CA THR A 460 -12.57 -48.50 -0.63
C THR A 460 -12.75 -49.85 -1.30
N ASP A 461 -12.85 -49.90 -2.63
CA ASP A 461 -13.19 -51.11 -3.39
C ASP A 461 -12.11 -51.47 -4.42
N ILE A 462 -12.11 -52.74 -4.86
CA ILE A 462 -11.16 -53.27 -5.87
C ILE A 462 -11.87 -53.32 -7.22
N PRO A 463 -11.23 -52.88 -8.33
CA PRO A 463 -11.84 -52.92 -9.66
C PRO A 463 -12.16 -54.37 -10.07
N THR A 464 -13.34 -54.57 -10.70
CA THR A 464 -13.87 -55.92 -10.99
C THR A 464 -13.72 -56.35 -12.46
N SER A 465 -13.25 -55.47 -13.33
CA SER A 465 -13.16 -55.68 -14.77
C SER A 465 -11.75 -56.03 -15.26
N ASN A 466 -11.64 -57.09 -16.08
CA ASN A 466 -10.38 -57.59 -16.68
C ASN A 466 -9.94 -56.81 -17.95
N THR A 467 -10.45 -55.60 -18.19
CA THR A 467 -10.16 -54.82 -19.41
C THR A 467 -9.44 -53.52 -19.07
N GLN A 468 -8.13 -53.50 -19.37
CA GLN A 468 -7.20 -52.35 -19.41
C GLN A 468 -7.23 -51.44 -18.16
N GLY A 469 -6.53 -51.89 -17.12
CA GLY A 469 -6.43 -51.19 -15.83
C GLY A 469 -5.46 -50.01 -15.82
N ILE A 470 -5.41 -49.20 -16.87
CA ILE A 470 -4.41 -48.12 -16.97
C ILE A 470 -5.01 -46.79 -16.51
N MET A 471 -4.40 -46.18 -15.49
CA MET A 471 -4.74 -44.84 -14.99
C MET A 471 -3.49 -43.97 -15.04
N THR A 472 -3.62 -42.70 -15.42
CA THR A 472 -2.46 -41.80 -15.53
C THR A 472 -2.59 -40.62 -14.58
N PHE A 473 -1.59 -40.41 -13.74
CA PHE A 473 -1.45 -39.26 -12.86
C PHE A 473 -0.62 -38.19 -13.58
N LYS A 474 -1.19 -37.00 -13.76
CA LYS A 474 -0.53 -35.88 -14.46
C LYS A 474 -0.34 -34.73 -13.48
N GLY A 475 0.88 -34.27 -13.34
CA GLY A 475 1.26 -33.11 -12.54
C GLY A 475 1.77 -31.94 -13.39
N PRO A 476 2.12 -30.80 -12.77
CA PRO A 476 2.89 -29.73 -13.41
C PRO A 476 4.22 -30.29 -13.95
N GLY A 477 4.74 -29.79 -15.10
CA GLY A 477 6.09 -30.15 -15.59
C GLY A 477 6.23 -31.13 -16.76
N ASN A 478 5.13 -31.68 -17.30
CA ASN A 478 5.13 -32.91 -18.13
C ASN A 478 5.40 -34.20 -17.34
N TYR A 479 5.41 -34.16 -16.00
CA TYR A 479 5.34 -35.38 -15.19
C TYR A 479 3.99 -36.06 -15.40
N SER A 480 4.04 -37.22 -16.04
CA SER A 480 2.88 -38.06 -16.31
C SER A 480 3.31 -39.48 -16.06
N GLU A 481 2.76 -40.09 -15.02
CA GLU A 481 3.09 -41.45 -14.66
C GLU A 481 1.84 -42.31 -14.72
N THR A 482 2.03 -43.54 -15.18
CA THR A 482 0.92 -44.41 -15.54
C THR A 482 0.91 -45.63 -14.64
N LEU A 483 -0.17 -45.80 -13.91
CA LEU A 483 -0.43 -46.93 -13.04
C LEU A 483 -1.18 -48.02 -13.81
N ASP A 484 -0.57 -49.20 -13.93
CA ASP A 484 -1.24 -50.40 -14.43
C ASP A 484 -1.82 -51.21 -13.26
N LEU A 485 -3.14 -51.31 -13.20
CA LEU A 485 -3.95 -52.05 -12.23
C LEU A 485 -4.41 -53.42 -12.76
N THR A 486 -3.89 -53.86 -13.91
CA THR A 486 -4.23 -55.17 -14.48
C THR A 486 -3.80 -56.31 -13.54
N GLY A 487 -4.74 -57.17 -13.15
CA GLY A 487 -4.47 -58.34 -12.31
C GLY A 487 -4.25 -58.06 -10.82
N VAL A 488 -4.64 -56.87 -10.33
CA VAL A 488 -4.67 -56.54 -8.90
C VAL A 488 -5.70 -57.41 -8.17
N THR A 489 -5.34 -57.93 -6.99
CA THR A 489 -6.22 -58.78 -6.17
C THR A 489 -6.54 -58.21 -4.77
N SER A 490 -5.83 -57.17 -4.34
CA SER A 490 -6.03 -56.51 -3.05
C SER A 490 -5.73 -55.00 -3.11
N LEU A 491 -6.27 -54.21 -2.18
CA LEU A 491 -5.91 -52.78 -2.03
C LEU A 491 -4.42 -52.59 -1.69
N ASN A 492 -3.80 -53.56 -1.02
CA ASN A 492 -2.36 -53.54 -0.75
C ASN A 492 -1.56 -53.71 -2.04
N ASP A 493 -2.05 -54.49 -3.01
CA ASP A 493 -1.39 -54.64 -4.32
C ASP A 493 -1.42 -53.30 -5.07
N ILE A 494 -2.51 -52.53 -4.95
CA ILE A 494 -2.64 -51.19 -5.54
C ILE A 494 -1.66 -50.23 -4.88
N ALA A 495 -1.63 -50.20 -3.55
CA ALA A 495 -0.68 -49.36 -2.80
C ALA A 495 0.77 -49.68 -3.16
N GLN A 496 1.10 -50.96 -3.26
CA GLN A 496 2.43 -51.41 -3.64
C GLN A 496 2.78 -50.95 -5.06
N ARG A 497 1.87 -51.08 -6.04
CA ARG A 497 2.13 -50.60 -7.40
C ARG A 497 2.30 -49.09 -7.50
N ILE A 498 1.62 -48.31 -6.65
CA ILE A 498 1.84 -46.86 -6.56
C ILE A 498 3.20 -46.54 -5.94
N ASN A 499 3.61 -47.30 -4.92
CA ASN A 499 4.82 -47.05 -4.15
C ASN A 499 6.08 -47.78 -4.65
N THR A 500 6.00 -48.61 -5.70
CA THR A 500 7.16 -49.32 -6.25
C THR A 500 7.28 -49.03 -7.74
N ASP A 501 8.50 -48.78 -8.21
CA ASP A 501 8.81 -48.65 -9.64
C ASP A 501 8.50 -49.97 -10.35
N SER A 502 7.30 -50.01 -10.94
CA SER A 502 6.79 -51.18 -11.66
C SER A 502 6.92 -51.03 -13.18
N ASP A 503 7.40 -49.87 -13.67
CA ASP A 503 7.56 -49.60 -15.11
C ASP A 503 8.99 -49.80 -15.62
N GLY A 504 9.96 -49.90 -14.70
CA GLY A 504 11.32 -50.35 -14.98
C GLY A 504 12.14 -49.32 -15.75
N ASP A 505 11.84 -48.03 -15.58
CA ASP A 505 12.55 -46.93 -16.23
C ASP A 505 13.95 -46.64 -15.65
N GLY A 506 14.30 -47.27 -14.52
CA GLY A 506 15.65 -47.28 -13.95
C GLY A 506 15.95 -46.14 -12.99
N ASN A 507 14.93 -45.47 -12.45
CA ASN A 507 15.11 -44.44 -11.42
C ASN A 507 15.16 -45.06 -10.00
N THR A 508 16.05 -44.54 -9.15
CA THR A 508 16.30 -45.02 -7.78
C THR A 508 15.36 -44.42 -6.72
N ASP A 509 14.14 -43.99 -7.09
CA ASP A 509 13.24 -43.18 -6.25
C ASP A 509 11.97 -43.87 -5.74
N GLY A 510 11.79 -45.16 -6.02
CA GLY A 510 10.86 -46.04 -5.31
C GLY A 510 9.38 -45.63 -5.38
N GLY A 511 8.80 -45.55 -6.60
CA GLY A 511 7.36 -45.39 -6.85
C GLY A 511 6.96 -44.09 -7.59
N LEU A 512 5.66 -43.89 -7.86
CA LEU A 512 5.12 -42.72 -8.59
C LEU A 512 5.54 -41.37 -7.96
N LYS A 513 6.31 -40.53 -8.66
CA LYS A 513 6.85 -39.24 -8.18
C LYS A 513 5.78 -38.25 -7.72
N LEU A 514 4.54 -38.36 -8.19
CA LEU A 514 3.47 -37.39 -7.87
C LEU A 514 2.63 -37.78 -6.64
N VAL A 515 2.49 -39.08 -6.37
CA VAL A 515 1.59 -39.59 -5.32
C VAL A 515 2.18 -40.80 -4.62
N ARG A 516 1.94 -40.91 -3.31
CA ARG A 516 2.15 -42.14 -2.54
C ARG A 516 0.81 -42.67 -2.05
N ALA A 517 0.75 -43.96 -1.77
CA ALA A 517 -0.45 -44.59 -1.24
C ALA A 517 -0.16 -45.44 -0.01
N PHE A 518 -1.13 -45.57 0.88
CA PHE A 518 -1.04 -46.48 2.04
C PHE A 518 -2.43 -47.03 2.37
N VAL A 519 -2.50 -48.24 2.94
CA VAL A 519 -3.78 -48.88 3.27
C VAL A 519 -4.00 -48.86 4.78
N ARG A 520 -5.11 -48.28 5.21
CA ARG A 520 -5.50 -48.26 6.62
C ARG A 520 -6.98 -48.55 6.80
N ASN A 521 -7.31 -49.36 7.81
CA ASN A 521 -8.69 -49.78 8.09
C ASN A 521 -9.42 -50.37 6.87
N ASN A 522 -8.69 -51.08 6.00
CA ASN A 522 -9.20 -51.64 4.74
C ASN A 522 -9.67 -50.56 3.73
N GLU A 523 -9.13 -49.35 3.82
CA GLU A 523 -9.29 -48.25 2.88
C GLU A 523 -7.90 -47.84 2.37
N LEU A 524 -7.79 -47.53 1.09
CA LEU A 524 -6.56 -47.05 0.46
C LEU A 524 -6.58 -45.51 0.45
N TYR A 525 -5.54 -44.89 0.98
CA TYR A 525 -5.34 -43.44 0.96
C TYR A 525 -4.21 -43.12 0.00
N ILE A 526 -4.41 -42.12 -0.85
CA ILE A 526 -3.44 -41.61 -1.81
C ILE A 526 -3.20 -40.14 -1.47
N VAL A 527 -1.94 -39.80 -1.26
CA VAL A 527 -1.48 -38.48 -0.84
C VAL A 527 -0.39 -37.99 -1.77
N PRO A 528 -0.20 -36.66 -1.90
CA PRO A 528 0.91 -36.13 -2.68
C PRO A 528 2.25 -36.44 -2.00
N THR A 529 3.30 -36.58 -2.82
CA THR A 529 4.67 -36.96 -2.41
C THR A 529 5.49 -35.82 -1.82
N ASP A 530 5.28 -34.56 -2.26
CA ASP A 530 6.12 -33.39 -1.91
C ASP A 530 5.26 -32.16 -1.56
N LYS A 531 5.82 -31.22 -0.79
CA LYS A 531 5.29 -29.87 -0.58
C LYS A 531 4.99 -29.13 -1.88
N ALA A 532 5.79 -29.34 -2.93
CA ALA A 532 5.55 -28.78 -4.26
C ALA A 532 4.17 -29.19 -4.85
N TYR A 533 3.63 -30.33 -4.40
CA TYR A 533 2.35 -30.89 -4.82
C TYR A 533 1.35 -30.95 -3.66
N THR A 534 1.49 -30.08 -2.64
CA THR A 534 0.74 -30.12 -1.34
C THR A 534 -0.79 -30.19 -1.41
N ASP A 535 -1.39 -30.10 -2.59
CA ASP A 535 -2.83 -30.24 -2.80
C ASP A 535 -3.08 -31.25 -3.93
N MET A 536 -3.88 -32.28 -3.67
CA MET A 536 -4.32 -33.25 -4.69
C MET A 536 -5.07 -32.59 -5.85
N LYS A 537 -5.57 -31.35 -5.70
CA LYS A 537 -6.12 -30.56 -6.82
C LYS A 537 -5.12 -30.30 -7.94
N ASN A 538 -3.82 -30.37 -7.65
CA ASN A 538 -2.77 -30.16 -8.63
C ASN A 538 -2.38 -31.45 -9.38
N VAL A 539 -2.96 -32.60 -9.00
CA VAL A 539 -2.77 -33.89 -9.68
C VAL A 539 -4.02 -34.24 -10.47
N ILE A 540 -3.93 -34.19 -11.79
CA ILE A 540 -5.03 -34.59 -12.68
C ILE A 540 -4.96 -36.10 -12.87
N ILE A 541 -6.01 -36.81 -12.49
CA ILE A 541 -6.13 -38.25 -12.71
C ILE A 541 -6.95 -38.49 -13.98
N ASP A 542 -6.27 -39.01 -15.00
CA ASP A 542 -6.89 -39.45 -16.25
C ASP A 542 -7.31 -40.91 -16.11
N ASP A 543 -8.62 -41.12 -15.99
CA ASP A 543 -9.27 -42.41 -15.81
C ASP A 543 -10.20 -42.70 -17.00
N PRO A 544 -9.65 -43.13 -18.15
CA PRO A 544 -10.40 -43.29 -19.38
C PRO A 544 -11.48 -44.40 -19.29
N ASN A 545 -11.36 -45.29 -18.31
CA ASN A 545 -12.22 -46.46 -18.14
C ASN A 545 -13.18 -46.35 -16.93
N GLY A 546 -13.19 -45.23 -16.19
CA GLY A 546 -14.12 -44.98 -15.09
C GLY A 546 -13.87 -45.80 -13.82
N MET A 547 -12.63 -46.28 -13.63
CA MET A 547 -12.21 -47.08 -12.49
C MET A 547 -12.33 -46.36 -11.14
N LEU A 548 -12.17 -45.03 -11.10
CA LEU A 548 -12.35 -44.22 -9.88
C LEU A 548 -13.77 -44.35 -9.30
N HIS A 549 -14.76 -44.54 -10.17
CA HIS A 549 -16.14 -44.78 -9.75
C HIS A 549 -16.31 -46.21 -9.21
N GLU A 550 -15.70 -47.21 -9.84
CA GLU A 550 -15.71 -48.60 -9.36
C GLU A 550 -15.00 -48.77 -8.02
N MET A 551 -13.95 -47.97 -7.75
CA MET A 551 -13.18 -48.00 -6.51
C MET A 551 -13.79 -47.16 -5.38
N ASN A 552 -14.96 -46.54 -5.61
CA ASN A 552 -15.67 -45.66 -4.68
C ASN A 552 -14.76 -44.54 -4.11
N SER A 553 -14.07 -43.84 -5.01
CA SER A 553 -13.12 -42.77 -4.67
C SER A 553 -13.81 -41.54 -4.09
N ASN A 554 -13.31 -41.02 -2.97
CA ASN A 554 -13.74 -39.77 -2.35
C ASN A 554 -12.54 -38.95 -1.84
N SER A 555 -12.69 -37.64 -1.77
CA SER A 555 -11.67 -36.75 -1.19
C SER A 555 -11.84 -36.62 0.33
N VAL A 556 -10.73 -36.57 1.08
CA VAL A 556 -10.70 -36.42 2.53
C VAL A 556 -9.53 -35.53 2.97
N ASP A 557 -9.75 -34.69 3.97
CA ASP A 557 -8.70 -33.84 4.52
C ASP A 557 -7.92 -34.57 5.62
N LEU A 558 -6.60 -34.70 5.46
CA LEU A 558 -5.67 -35.23 6.45
C LEU A 558 -4.87 -34.09 7.09
N SER A 559 -4.63 -34.15 8.41
CA SER A 559 -3.82 -33.13 9.08
C SER A 559 -2.35 -33.54 9.10
N VAL A 560 -1.44 -32.64 8.71
CA VAL A 560 -0.01 -32.90 8.62
C VAL A 560 0.81 -31.88 9.41
N LEU A 561 2.03 -32.24 9.79
CA LEU A 561 2.99 -31.33 10.41
C LEU A 561 3.34 -30.19 9.44
N ASP A 562 3.17 -28.94 9.88
CA ASP A 562 3.53 -27.77 9.08
C ASP A 562 4.97 -27.33 9.35
N ALA A 563 5.88 -27.82 8.51
CA ALA A 563 7.29 -27.39 8.50
C ALA A 563 7.54 -26.22 7.52
N SER A 564 6.53 -25.50 7.02
CA SER A 564 6.74 -24.45 5.99
C SER A 564 7.26 -23.12 6.53
N GLN A 565 7.09 -22.86 7.83
CA GLN A 565 7.45 -21.59 8.47
C GLN A 565 8.50 -21.83 9.55
N ASN A 566 9.72 -21.36 9.29
CA ASN A 566 10.80 -21.41 10.28
C ASN A 566 10.51 -20.47 11.46
N SER A 567 10.73 -20.96 12.69
CA SER A 567 10.70 -20.10 13.88
C SER A 567 11.83 -19.07 13.81
N LEU A 568 11.66 -17.88 14.42
CA LEU A 568 12.68 -16.84 14.45
C LEU A 568 14.00 -17.37 15.05
N LYS A 569 13.92 -18.29 16.02
CA LYS A 569 15.09 -18.99 16.57
C LYS A 569 15.86 -19.75 15.50
N ASN A 570 15.17 -20.45 14.60
CA ASN A 570 15.79 -21.20 13.52
C ASN A 570 16.29 -20.24 12.42
N SER A 571 15.47 -19.25 12.01
CA SER A 571 15.83 -18.25 10.99
C SER A 571 17.05 -17.41 11.38
N PHE A 572 17.23 -17.12 12.67
CA PHE A 572 18.39 -16.37 13.16
C PHE A 572 19.55 -17.28 13.63
N GLY A 573 19.44 -18.61 13.46
CA GLY A 573 20.46 -19.56 13.88
C GLY A 573 20.80 -19.50 15.38
N LEU A 574 19.81 -19.21 16.24
CA LEU A 574 19.97 -19.04 17.68
C LEU A 574 20.09 -20.39 18.43
N TYR A 575 20.91 -21.30 17.90
CA TYR A 575 21.19 -22.59 18.52
C TYR A 575 22.32 -22.49 19.56
N ALA A 576 22.26 -23.30 20.61
CA ALA A 576 23.21 -23.33 21.71
C ALA A 576 24.49 -24.15 21.41
N TYR A 577 25.01 -24.16 20.18
CA TYR A 577 26.25 -24.85 19.83
C TYR A 577 27.25 -23.92 19.15
N LYS A 578 28.48 -23.87 19.68
CA LYS A 578 29.55 -23.05 19.14
C LYS A 578 30.24 -23.79 18.00
N THR A 579 30.33 -23.17 16.85
CA THR A 579 31.43 -23.40 15.93
C THR A 579 32.21 -22.09 15.83
N LYS A 580 33.52 -22.20 15.67
CA LYS A 580 34.34 -21.02 15.39
C LYS A 580 34.82 -21.16 13.96
N SER A 581 34.18 -20.40 13.09
CA SER A 581 34.60 -20.27 11.71
C SER A 581 35.93 -19.53 11.64
N PHE A 582 36.72 -19.87 10.64
CA PHE A 582 37.94 -19.15 10.31
C PHE A 582 37.96 -18.83 8.82
N ASP A 583 38.20 -17.55 8.54
CA ASP A 583 38.32 -17.03 7.19
C ASP A 583 39.68 -17.38 6.61
N LEU A 584 39.68 -18.21 5.57
CA LEU A 584 40.87 -18.56 4.81
C LEU A 584 40.96 -17.83 3.46
N SER A 585 40.07 -16.88 3.15
CA SER A 585 40.00 -16.15 1.88
C SER A 585 41.35 -15.56 1.44
N SER A 586 42.13 -15.07 2.39
CA SER A 586 43.45 -14.45 2.16
C SER A 586 44.60 -15.43 1.81
N TYR A 587 44.38 -16.75 1.88
CA TYR A 587 45.39 -17.78 1.62
C TYR A 587 45.14 -18.52 0.29
N GLN A 588 46.21 -18.94 -0.38
CA GLN A 588 46.12 -19.63 -1.67
C GLN A 588 45.61 -21.07 -1.50
N PRO A 589 44.90 -21.66 -2.49
CA PRO A 589 44.44 -23.05 -2.42
C PRO A 589 45.55 -24.09 -2.19
N THR A 590 46.79 -23.76 -2.58
CA THR A 590 47.98 -24.60 -2.38
C THR A 590 48.65 -24.45 -1.01
N ASP A 591 48.17 -23.53 -0.16
CA ASP A 591 48.76 -23.31 1.16
C ASP A 591 48.45 -24.49 2.09
N ASN A 592 49.47 -24.93 2.82
CA ASN A 592 49.37 -26.01 3.80
C ASN A 592 48.84 -25.48 5.14
N VAL A 593 47.75 -26.07 5.61
CA VAL A 593 47.14 -25.78 6.91
C VAL A 593 47.55 -26.86 7.90
N ASN A 594 48.36 -26.48 8.89
CA ASN A 594 48.78 -27.36 9.96
C ASN A 594 47.78 -27.26 11.11
N ILE A 595 47.10 -28.35 11.45
CA ILE A 595 46.13 -28.40 12.54
C ILE A 595 46.71 -29.29 13.63
N THR A 596 46.83 -28.74 14.83
CA THR A 596 47.33 -29.38 16.05
C THR A 596 46.22 -29.42 17.10
N ILE A 597 45.96 -30.58 17.69
CA ILE A 597 44.99 -30.78 18.77
C ILE A 597 45.75 -31.27 20.00
N ASN A 598 45.68 -30.50 21.08
CA ASN A 598 46.30 -30.81 22.36
C ASN A 598 45.24 -31.34 23.33
N TYR A 599 45.45 -32.54 23.87
CA TYR A 599 44.54 -33.19 24.82
C TYR A 599 44.97 -32.93 26.28
N LYS A 600 44.01 -32.85 27.20
CA LYS A 600 44.20 -32.56 28.64
C LYS A 600 44.77 -33.72 29.44
N ASP A 601 44.54 -34.95 29.00
CA ASP A 601 44.86 -36.18 29.73
C ASP A 601 46.29 -36.70 29.47
N SER A 602 47.16 -35.86 28.90
CA SER A 602 48.54 -36.22 28.50
C SER A 602 48.63 -37.28 27.39
N THR A 603 47.53 -37.56 26.67
CA THR A 603 47.61 -38.30 25.41
C THR A 603 48.41 -37.53 24.35
N PRO A 604 49.01 -38.22 23.35
CA PRO A 604 49.86 -37.56 22.37
C PRO A 604 49.12 -36.46 21.61
N GLN A 605 49.75 -35.30 21.45
CA GLN A 605 49.31 -34.23 20.57
C GLN A 605 49.08 -34.78 19.16
N PHE A 606 47.87 -34.60 18.61
CA PHE A 606 47.59 -34.90 17.22
C PHE A 606 47.99 -33.70 16.36
N SER A 607 48.73 -33.93 15.28
CA SER A 607 49.06 -32.88 14.30
C SER A 607 48.91 -33.42 12.89
N THR A 608 48.19 -32.70 12.04
CA THR A 608 48.02 -33.01 10.62
C THR A 608 48.28 -31.79 9.76
N THR A 609 48.67 -32.02 8.51
CA THR A 609 48.89 -30.98 7.49
C THR A 609 47.98 -31.28 6.32
N ILE A 610 47.08 -30.35 5.99
CA ILE A 610 46.11 -30.51 4.90
C ILE A 610 46.23 -29.31 3.97
N GLN A 611 46.25 -29.54 2.66
CA GLN A 611 46.20 -28.45 1.68
C GLN A 611 44.83 -27.75 1.74
N LYS A 612 44.78 -26.42 1.63
CA LYS A 612 43.53 -25.64 1.68
C LYS A 612 42.43 -26.21 0.77
N SER A 613 42.78 -26.63 -0.45
CA SER A 613 41.86 -27.27 -1.40
C SER A 613 41.22 -28.58 -0.93
N SER A 614 41.79 -29.23 0.08
CA SER A 614 41.37 -30.54 0.58
C SER A 614 40.75 -30.48 1.98
N LEU A 615 40.57 -29.29 2.58
CA LEU A 615 39.98 -29.18 3.93
C LEU A 615 38.51 -29.61 3.98
N ASN A 616 37.75 -29.47 2.90
CA ASN A 616 36.32 -29.76 2.92
C ASN A 616 36.05 -31.27 3.11
N ASN A 617 35.25 -31.64 4.12
CA ASN A 617 34.96 -33.00 4.55
C ASN A 617 36.17 -33.85 4.99
N SER A 618 37.28 -33.21 5.35
CA SER A 618 38.42 -33.94 5.94
C SER A 618 38.10 -34.39 7.36
N THR A 619 38.19 -35.70 7.63
CA THR A 619 38.20 -36.23 8.99
C THR A 619 39.61 -36.13 9.59
N ILE A 620 39.70 -35.62 10.81
CA ILE A 620 40.98 -35.38 11.50
C ILE A 620 40.93 -35.96 12.92
N GLY A 621 42.10 -36.28 13.47
CA GLY A 621 42.24 -36.94 14.77
C GLY A 621 42.58 -38.44 14.65
N THR A 622 42.96 -39.07 15.76
CA THR A 622 43.41 -40.47 15.80
C THR A 622 42.33 -41.50 15.47
N ASN A 623 41.04 -41.13 15.56
CA ASN A 623 39.88 -42.01 15.26
C ASN A 623 38.77 -41.26 14.48
N ASN A 624 39.11 -40.34 13.56
CA ASN A 624 38.11 -39.48 12.89
C ASN A 624 37.22 -38.70 13.86
N GLU A 625 37.79 -38.30 15.01
CA GLU A 625 37.07 -37.61 16.09
C GLU A 625 36.48 -36.25 15.67
N PHE A 626 37.00 -35.67 14.58
CA PHE A 626 36.54 -34.40 14.05
C PHE A 626 36.36 -34.45 12.54
N GLN A 627 35.48 -33.60 12.04
CA GLN A 627 35.27 -33.33 10.62
C GLN A 627 35.41 -31.84 10.37
N ILE A 628 36.07 -31.47 9.28
CA ILE A 628 36.11 -30.10 8.82
C ILE A 628 35.05 -29.92 7.73
N ILE A 629 34.18 -28.92 7.87
CA ILE A 629 33.20 -28.56 6.85
C ILE A 629 33.49 -27.15 6.35
N GLN A 630 33.43 -26.96 5.04
CA GLN A 630 33.51 -25.64 4.44
C GLN A 630 32.12 -25.02 4.36
N ASN A 631 31.95 -23.81 4.90
CA ASN A 631 30.72 -23.03 4.83
C ASN A 631 31.01 -21.67 4.19
N GLY A 632 30.86 -21.61 2.85
CA GLY A 632 31.28 -20.45 2.06
C GLY A 632 32.82 -20.28 2.03
N GLU A 633 33.29 -19.09 2.39
CA GLU A 633 34.74 -18.77 2.49
C GLU A 633 35.35 -19.15 3.85
N GLU A 634 34.52 -19.61 4.79
CA GLU A 634 34.91 -19.99 6.13
C GLU A 634 34.92 -21.52 6.31
N PHE A 635 35.81 -22.01 7.16
CA PHE A 635 35.89 -23.43 7.51
C PHE A 635 35.50 -23.65 8.98
N GLU A 636 34.86 -24.79 9.24
CA GLU A 636 34.22 -25.15 10.51
C GLU A 636 34.74 -26.51 10.99
N ILE A 637 35.05 -26.67 12.28
CA ILE A 637 35.44 -27.96 12.87
C ILE A 637 34.27 -28.51 13.69
N LEU A 638 33.80 -29.70 13.33
CA LEU A 638 32.71 -30.43 13.96
C LEU A 638 33.21 -31.74 14.60
N PRO A 639 32.46 -32.32 15.55
CA PRO A 639 32.66 -33.72 15.97
C PRO A 639 32.44 -34.68 14.80
N GLY A 640 33.23 -35.75 14.73
CA GLY A 640 33.06 -36.82 13.75
C GLY A 640 31.87 -37.75 14.04
N ALA A 641 31.49 -38.57 13.06
CA ALA A 641 30.27 -39.39 13.05
C ALA A 641 30.23 -40.52 14.11
N ASP A 642 31.37 -41.00 14.60
CA ASP A 642 31.44 -42.11 15.56
C ASP A 642 31.31 -41.60 17.01
N GLY A 643 30.08 -41.32 17.43
CA GLY A 643 29.72 -40.71 18.73
C GLY A 643 30.12 -41.46 20.02
N ASN A 644 30.93 -42.52 19.95
CA ASN A 644 31.28 -43.36 21.11
C ASN A 644 32.65 -43.07 21.76
N THR A 645 33.53 -42.27 21.14
CA THR A 645 34.90 -42.05 21.66
C THR A 645 35.27 -40.59 21.93
N PHE A 646 34.40 -39.65 21.57
CA PHE A 646 34.74 -38.23 21.54
C PHE A 646 34.18 -37.45 22.75
N SER A 647 35.04 -36.69 23.43
CA SER A 647 34.63 -35.74 24.47
C SER A 647 35.42 -34.44 24.40
N TRP A 648 34.73 -33.32 24.14
CA TRP A 648 35.30 -31.96 24.19
C TRP A 648 35.95 -31.63 25.55
N ASN A 649 35.61 -32.34 26.62
CA ASN A 649 36.21 -32.17 27.93
C ASN A 649 37.70 -32.54 27.95
N ASN A 650 38.12 -33.45 27.08
CA ASN A 650 39.49 -33.97 27.01
C ASN A 650 40.42 -33.12 26.15
N ILE A 651 39.96 -32.03 25.54
CA ILE A 651 40.79 -31.17 24.67
C ILE A 651 41.24 -29.94 25.45
N ASP A 652 42.55 -29.71 25.52
CA ASP A 652 43.15 -28.53 26.14
C ASP A 652 43.05 -27.30 25.22
N ASN A 653 43.58 -27.43 24.00
CA ASN A 653 43.54 -26.38 22.99
C ASN A 653 43.69 -26.94 21.57
N ILE A 654 43.23 -26.19 20.56
CA ILE A 654 43.46 -26.50 19.13
C ILE A 654 44.29 -25.36 18.53
N GLU A 655 45.41 -25.68 17.90
CA GLU A 655 46.28 -24.72 17.21
C GLU A 655 46.23 -24.94 15.70
N ILE A 656 45.93 -23.90 14.93
CA ILE A 656 45.95 -23.92 13.46
C ILE A 656 47.05 -22.98 12.98
N LYS A 657 47.99 -23.49 12.18
CA LYS A 657 49.13 -22.76 11.62
C LYS A 657 49.08 -22.75 10.10
N ILE A 658 49.13 -21.55 9.51
CA ILE A 658 49.22 -21.35 8.06
C ILE A 658 50.34 -20.32 7.82
N GLY A 659 51.42 -20.76 7.18
CA GLY A 659 52.63 -19.94 7.03
C GLY A 659 53.21 -19.51 8.39
N SER A 660 53.34 -18.20 8.60
CA SER A 660 53.82 -17.60 9.87
C SER A 660 52.71 -17.28 10.88
N ASN A 661 51.45 -17.43 10.48
CA ASN A 661 50.30 -17.13 11.33
C ASN A 661 49.88 -18.37 12.12
N SER A 662 49.79 -18.24 13.45
CA SER A 662 49.26 -19.28 14.34
C SER A 662 48.00 -18.77 15.04
N ILE A 663 46.95 -19.57 15.02
CA ILE A 663 45.68 -19.33 15.71
C ILE A 663 45.54 -20.41 16.78
N LYS A 664 45.63 -20.02 18.04
CA LYS A 664 45.41 -20.91 19.18
C LYS A 664 44.00 -20.72 19.74
N LEU A 665 43.25 -21.80 19.82
CA LEU A 665 41.90 -21.86 20.35
C LEU A 665 41.93 -22.40 21.77
N GLU A 666 41.78 -21.51 22.74
CA GLU A 666 41.62 -21.82 24.15
C GLU A 666 40.19 -21.40 24.55
N ASN A 667 39.41 -22.31 25.14
CA ASN A 667 37.99 -22.19 25.56
C ASN A 667 36.90 -22.68 24.58
N PHE A 668 36.54 -23.94 24.74
CA PHE A 668 35.37 -24.61 24.18
C PHE A 668 34.30 -24.76 25.27
N TYR A 669 33.16 -24.08 25.16
CA TYR A 669 32.03 -24.24 26.08
C TYR A 669 30.74 -24.46 25.27
N TYR A 670 30.02 -25.52 25.63
CA TYR A 670 28.79 -26.02 25.00
C TYR A 670 27.82 -26.35 26.11
N ASP A 671 26.55 -25.92 25.97
CA ASP A 671 25.44 -26.09 26.92
C ASP A 671 25.64 -25.55 28.37
N GLU A 672 24.56 -25.00 28.93
CA GLU A 672 24.54 -24.35 30.25
C GLU A 672 24.93 -25.33 31.39
N ASN A 673 24.60 -26.61 31.26
CA ASN A 673 24.92 -27.65 32.25
C ASN A 673 26.40 -28.05 32.19
N SER A 674 26.97 -28.22 31.01
CA SER A 674 28.36 -28.64 30.85
C SER A 674 29.32 -27.51 31.22
N ALA A 675 28.98 -26.25 30.91
CA ALA A 675 29.70 -25.08 31.42
C ALA A 675 29.57 -24.95 32.95
N ALA A 676 28.37 -25.18 33.50
CA ALA A 676 28.14 -25.13 34.94
C ALA A 676 28.87 -26.26 35.69
N ASN A 677 28.83 -27.48 35.16
CA ASN A 677 29.54 -28.63 35.70
C ASN A 677 31.06 -28.42 35.64
N LYS A 678 31.56 -27.69 34.63
CA LYS A 678 32.97 -27.30 34.55
C LYS A 678 33.36 -26.29 35.62
N LEU A 679 32.56 -25.25 35.85
CA LEU A 679 32.75 -24.28 36.93
C LEU A 679 32.69 -24.94 38.32
N VAL A 680 31.81 -25.93 38.51
CA VAL A 680 31.77 -26.75 39.73
C VAL A 680 33.02 -27.62 39.85
N SER A 681 33.42 -28.30 38.76
CA SER A 681 34.60 -29.18 38.76
C SER A 681 35.92 -28.43 38.98
N GLN A 682 35.98 -27.15 38.62
CA GLN A 682 37.13 -26.28 38.83
C GLN A 682 37.11 -25.55 40.18
N GLY A 683 36.03 -25.69 40.96
CA GLY A 683 35.88 -25.07 42.28
C GLY A 683 35.45 -23.60 42.26
N TRP A 684 34.95 -23.11 41.13
CA TRP A 684 34.52 -21.72 40.94
C TRP A 684 33.04 -21.51 41.34
N ALA A 685 32.29 -22.59 41.53
CA ALA A 685 30.93 -22.59 42.05
C ALA A 685 30.65 -23.86 42.88
N THR A 686 29.76 -23.76 43.85
CA THR A 686 29.47 -24.85 44.81
C THR A 686 28.59 -25.96 44.24
N ASP A 687 27.76 -25.64 43.27
CA ASP A 687 26.80 -26.56 42.65
C ASP A 687 26.41 -26.06 41.26
N THR A 688 25.85 -26.95 40.44
CA THR A 688 25.52 -26.67 39.04
C THR A 688 24.51 -25.52 38.92
N GLN A 689 23.65 -25.29 39.92
CA GLN A 689 22.65 -24.22 39.90
C GLN A 689 23.27 -22.84 40.17
N SER A 690 24.22 -22.78 41.11
CA SER A 690 25.05 -21.61 41.41
C SER A 690 26.01 -21.27 40.26
N ALA A 691 26.55 -22.29 39.61
CA ALA A 691 27.38 -22.16 38.41
C ALA A 691 26.59 -21.63 37.20
N LYS A 692 25.34 -22.09 37.03
CA LYS A 692 24.39 -21.54 36.04
C LYS A 692 24.04 -20.09 36.32
N LEU A 693 23.77 -19.71 37.57
CA LEU A 693 23.56 -18.32 37.97
C LEU A 693 24.78 -17.44 37.66
N THR A 694 25.99 -18.00 37.80
CA THR A 694 27.26 -17.34 37.45
C THR A 694 27.40 -17.19 35.93
N LEU A 695 27.03 -18.19 35.14
CA LEU A 695 26.98 -18.11 33.67
C LEU A 695 25.92 -17.13 33.17
N LYS A 696 24.76 -17.06 33.82
CA LYS A 696 23.73 -16.03 33.59
C LYS A 696 24.17 -14.63 34.06
N SER A 697 25.28 -14.52 34.79
CA SER A 697 25.89 -13.24 35.15
C SER A 697 27.04 -12.83 34.21
N ASP A 698 27.52 -13.73 33.35
CA ASP A 698 28.48 -13.43 32.29
C ASP A 698 27.77 -12.64 31.18
N LYS A 699 28.20 -11.39 30.98
CA LYS A 699 27.54 -10.45 30.08
C LYS A 699 27.51 -10.90 28.63
N ASN A 700 28.44 -11.76 28.18
CA ASN A 700 28.48 -12.27 26.80
C ASN A 700 27.51 -13.45 26.57
N LEU A 701 27.07 -14.12 27.63
CA LEU A 701 26.17 -15.28 27.58
C LEU A 701 24.76 -14.95 28.07
N LYS A 702 24.66 -14.02 29.02
CA LYS A 702 23.41 -13.56 29.64
C LYS A 702 22.35 -13.16 28.61
N TRP A 703 22.71 -12.33 27.62
CA TRP A 703 21.75 -11.86 26.62
C TRP A 703 21.21 -12.98 25.73
N ARG A 704 22.01 -14.01 25.39
CA ARG A 704 21.57 -15.15 24.57
C ARG A 704 20.55 -16.00 25.31
N MET A 705 20.78 -16.19 26.62
CA MET A 705 19.89 -16.95 27.48
C MET A 705 18.62 -16.16 27.80
N ASP A 706 18.72 -14.85 28.08
CA ASP A 706 17.57 -13.99 28.38
C ASP A 706 16.64 -13.83 27.14
N PHE A 707 17.20 -13.78 25.92
CA PHE A 707 16.43 -13.78 24.67
C PHE A 707 15.60 -15.05 24.45
N LEU A 708 16.19 -16.21 24.77
CA LEU A 708 15.60 -17.53 24.58
C LEU A 708 14.64 -17.91 25.72
N ASP A 709 14.87 -17.43 26.94
CA ASP A 709 14.09 -17.77 28.14
C ASP A 709 12.85 -16.85 28.34
N PHE A 710 12.91 -15.58 27.95
CA PHE A 710 11.88 -14.59 28.31
C PHE A 710 11.17 -13.92 27.12
N GLY A 711 11.60 -14.19 25.89
CA GLY A 711 11.15 -13.44 24.72
C GLY A 711 11.71 -12.02 24.67
N SER A 712 11.68 -11.40 23.49
CA SER A 712 12.14 -10.02 23.28
C SER A 712 10.96 -9.09 23.04
N PHE A 713 11.22 -7.78 22.96
CA PHE A 713 10.21 -6.82 22.59
C PHE A 713 10.75 -5.76 21.64
N ILE A 714 9.87 -5.26 20.78
CA ILE A 714 10.06 -4.01 20.05
C ILE A 714 9.02 -3.02 20.59
N SER A 715 9.45 -1.81 20.92
CA SER A 715 8.55 -0.71 21.21
C SER A 715 8.55 0.29 20.07
N ILE A 716 7.36 0.57 19.54
CA ILE A 716 7.15 1.54 18.47
C ILE A 716 6.15 2.58 18.98
N GLN A 717 6.53 3.86 18.99
CA GLN A 717 5.68 4.97 19.46
C GLN A 717 5.06 4.68 20.85
N GLY A 718 5.85 4.07 21.74
CA GLY A 718 5.44 3.70 23.10
C GLY A 718 4.56 2.45 23.22
N LYS A 719 4.12 1.81 22.13
CA LYS A 719 3.43 0.50 22.19
C LYS A 719 4.46 -0.63 22.19
N LYS A 720 4.27 -1.64 23.04
CA LYS A 720 5.18 -2.79 23.21
C LYS A 720 4.67 -4.01 22.46
N ILE A 721 5.50 -4.58 21.60
CA ILE A 721 5.24 -5.78 20.78
C ILE A 721 6.11 -6.89 21.33
N GLN A 722 5.48 -7.98 21.80
CA GLN A 722 6.18 -9.12 22.38
C GLN A 722 6.54 -10.14 21.29
N ILE A 723 7.78 -10.64 21.35
CA ILE A 723 8.39 -11.53 20.36
C ILE A 723 8.80 -12.82 21.07
N ASP A 724 8.27 -13.95 20.61
CA ASP A 724 8.63 -15.29 21.07
C ASP A 724 9.44 -15.99 19.97
N PHE A 725 10.74 -16.17 20.18
CA PHE A 725 11.61 -16.74 19.16
C PHE A 725 11.32 -18.21 18.83
N HIS A 726 10.65 -18.96 19.71
CA HIS A 726 10.35 -20.38 19.49
C HIS A 726 9.06 -20.57 18.68
N ARG A 727 8.16 -19.57 18.69
CA ARG A 727 6.83 -19.67 18.05
C ARG A 727 6.63 -18.69 16.90
N ASP A 728 7.16 -17.48 17.03
CA ASP A 728 7.00 -16.47 15.99
C ASP A 728 7.90 -16.82 14.81
N SER A 729 7.39 -16.65 13.60
CA SER A 729 8.16 -16.51 12.36
C SER A 729 8.33 -15.02 11.99
N LEU A 730 9.17 -14.70 11.00
CA LEU A 730 9.31 -13.34 10.45
C LEU A 730 7.97 -12.80 9.93
N GLN A 731 7.13 -13.66 9.36
CA GLN A 731 5.79 -13.32 8.91
C GLN A 731 4.87 -12.98 10.09
N SER A 732 4.86 -13.80 11.15
CA SER A 732 4.05 -13.51 12.35
C SER A 732 4.52 -12.23 13.07
N LEU A 733 5.82 -11.94 13.07
CA LEU A 733 6.39 -10.70 13.62
C LEU A 733 5.92 -9.48 12.83
N THR A 734 5.93 -9.60 11.50
CA THR A 734 5.43 -8.58 10.57
C THR A 734 3.97 -8.25 10.86
N GLU A 735 3.12 -9.27 10.98
CA GLU A 735 1.70 -9.11 11.31
C GLU A 735 1.50 -8.47 12.68
N LYS A 736 2.26 -8.89 13.70
CA LYS A 736 2.21 -8.29 15.04
C LYS A 736 2.52 -6.80 15.01
N ILE A 737 3.53 -6.37 14.25
CA ILE A 737 3.87 -4.95 14.09
C ILE A 737 2.73 -4.20 13.39
N ASN A 738 2.26 -4.71 12.25
CA ASN A 738 1.21 -4.06 11.45
C ASN A 738 -0.11 -3.92 12.22
N ASN A 739 -0.50 -4.94 13.00
CA ASN A 739 -1.71 -4.92 13.82
C ASN A 739 -1.68 -3.87 14.94
N THR A 740 -0.50 -3.38 15.33
CA THR A 740 -0.40 -2.36 16.40
C THR A 740 -0.84 -0.96 15.97
N ASN A 741 -0.96 -0.69 14.67
CA ASN A 741 -1.32 0.63 14.11
C ASN A 741 -0.54 1.78 14.77
N THR A 742 0.77 1.64 14.87
CA THR A 742 1.69 2.61 15.52
C THR A 742 2.17 3.68 14.56
N GLY A 743 1.74 3.64 13.30
CA GLY A 743 2.27 4.47 12.24
C GLY A 743 3.55 3.92 11.60
N VAL A 744 4.07 2.79 12.11
CA VAL A 744 5.15 2.02 11.47
C VAL A 744 4.62 0.65 11.08
N LEU A 745 4.93 0.26 9.85
CA LEU A 745 4.59 -0.99 9.19
C LEU A 745 5.85 -1.84 9.05
N ALA A 746 5.70 -3.16 9.08
CA ALA A 746 6.74 -4.13 8.79
C ALA A 746 6.39 -4.92 7.52
N PHE A 747 7.39 -5.45 6.83
CA PHE A 747 7.23 -6.45 5.77
C PHE A 747 8.47 -7.33 5.66
N TYR A 748 8.26 -8.56 5.19
CA TYR A 748 9.30 -9.54 4.90
C TYR A 748 9.39 -9.73 3.38
N THR A 749 10.57 -9.56 2.79
CA THR A 749 10.76 -9.68 1.35
C THR A 749 11.08 -11.12 0.94
N PRO A 750 10.75 -11.50 -0.31
CA PRO A 750 11.32 -12.65 -1.04
C PRO A 750 12.74 -13.08 -0.66
N GLY A 751 13.73 -12.20 -0.81
CA GLY A 751 15.14 -12.45 -0.50
C GLY A 751 15.51 -12.51 0.99
N GLY A 752 14.56 -12.82 1.87
CA GLY A 752 14.82 -13.02 3.29
C GLY A 752 15.13 -11.75 4.10
N ARG A 753 14.69 -10.57 3.65
CA ARG A 753 14.97 -9.29 4.31
C ARG A 753 13.77 -8.79 5.10
N PHE A 754 14.03 -8.21 6.26
CA PHE A 754 13.01 -7.62 7.13
C PHE A 754 13.03 -6.09 7.06
N VAL A 755 11.88 -5.46 6.81
CA VAL A 755 11.78 -4.04 6.48
C VAL A 755 10.77 -3.34 7.37
N LEU A 756 11.05 -2.08 7.73
CA LEU A 756 10.12 -1.18 8.45
C LEU A 756 9.81 0.07 7.61
N LYS A 757 8.57 0.59 7.67
CA LYS A 757 8.07 1.75 6.90
C LYS A 757 7.13 2.63 7.72
N ALA A 758 7.17 3.96 7.55
CA ALA A 758 6.20 4.86 8.16
C ALA A 758 4.94 5.03 7.29
N ASP A 759 3.76 5.06 7.92
CA ASP A 759 2.50 5.36 7.25
C ASP A 759 2.19 6.88 7.25
N LYS A 760 1.01 7.24 6.74
CA LYS A 760 0.55 8.64 6.68
C LYS A 760 0.49 9.37 8.04
N THR A 761 0.35 8.65 9.15
CA THR A 761 0.23 9.25 10.50
C THR A 761 1.55 9.87 10.95
N LEU A 762 2.68 9.40 10.40
CA LEU A 762 4.02 9.91 10.67
C LEU A 762 4.56 10.76 9.51
N ASN A 763 3.68 11.26 8.63
CA ASN A 763 4.04 11.99 7.40
C ASN A 763 4.99 11.21 6.48
N TYR A 764 4.88 9.87 6.46
CA TYR A 764 5.74 9.00 5.65
C TYR A 764 7.24 9.11 5.97
N ASP A 765 7.60 9.66 7.13
CA ASP A 765 8.98 9.78 7.58
C ASP A 765 9.20 9.00 8.89
N LEU A 766 9.97 7.92 8.79
CA LEU A 766 10.39 7.09 9.93
C LEU A 766 11.18 7.88 10.97
N LYS A 767 11.75 9.04 10.63
CA LYS A 767 12.42 9.92 11.60
C LYS A 767 11.45 10.51 12.63
N ASN A 768 10.17 10.57 12.30
CA ASN A 768 9.12 10.97 13.23
C ASN A 768 8.70 9.80 14.15
N ALA A 769 9.31 8.61 13.98
CA ALA A 769 9.07 7.43 14.78
C ALA A 769 10.08 7.28 15.92
N GLU A 770 9.58 6.94 17.11
CA GLU A 770 10.43 6.41 18.19
C GLU A 770 10.37 4.87 18.14
N ILE A 771 11.50 4.23 17.79
CA ILE A 771 11.64 2.77 17.76
C ILE A 771 12.73 2.34 18.74
N LYS A 772 12.35 1.50 19.70
CA LYS A 772 13.21 0.99 20.76
C LYS A 772 13.14 -0.53 20.85
N GLY A 773 14.23 -1.14 21.27
CA GLY A 773 14.31 -2.59 21.49
C GLY A 773 15.76 -3.01 21.71
N PRO A 774 16.01 -4.32 21.88
CA PRO A 774 17.38 -4.80 22.03
C PRO A 774 18.20 -4.57 20.75
N GLU A 775 19.40 -4.03 20.89
CA GLU A 775 20.29 -3.70 19.77
C GLU A 775 20.57 -4.90 18.87
N ARG A 776 20.81 -6.06 19.49
CA ARG A 776 21.06 -7.32 18.79
C ARG A 776 19.86 -7.79 17.97
N LEU A 777 18.63 -7.48 18.38
CA LEU A 777 17.45 -7.80 17.57
C LEU A 777 17.49 -7.05 16.25
N PHE A 778 17.78 -5.76 16.30
CA PHE A 778 17.86 -4.93 15.10
C PHE A 778 19.02 -5.32 14.21
N GLU A 779 20.12 -5.80 14.79
CA GLU A 779 21.21 -6.39 14.01
C GLU A 779 20.81 -7.70 13.31
N LEU A 780 20.13 -8.62 14.02
CA LEU A 780 19.63 -9.87 13.43
C LEU A 780 18.57 -9.63 12.35
N LEU A 781 17.75 -8.59 12.49
CA LEU A 781 16.78 -8.16 11.48
C LEU A 781 17.43 -7.40 10.30
N GLY A 782 18.76 -7.17 10.33
CA GLY A 782 19.47 -6.45 9.28
C GLY A 782 19.18 -4.94 9.25
N LEU A 783 18.64 -4.38 10.33
CA LEU A 783 18.31 -2.96 10.50
C LEU A 783 19.44 -2.15 11.14
N TRP A 784 20.45 -2.81 11.71
CA TRP A 784 21.58 -2.18 12.40
C TRP A 784 22.85 -3.03 12.23
N LYS A 785 24.03 -2.42 12.38
CA LYS A 785 25.30 -3.13 12.48
C LYS A 785 26.03 -2.63 13.73
N HIS A 786 26.43 -3.54 14.61
CA HIS A 786 27.14 -3.16 15.83
C HIS A 786 28.58 -2.73 15.52
N GLU A 787 28.95 -1.49 15.85
CA GLU A 787 30.26 -0.90 15.52
C GLU A 787 31.27 -0.93 16.68
N ASN A 788 30.84 -1.23 17.91
CA ASN A 788 31.69 -1.19 19.11
C ASN A 788 32.18 -2.58 19.54
N SER A 789 33.25 -2.62 20.34
CA SER A 789 33.78 -3.85 20.92
C SER A 789 33.21 -4.18 22.32
N GLN A 790 32.12 -3.53 22.74
CA GLN A 790 31.52 -3.70 24.07
C GLN A 790 30.02 -3.97 23.99
N ASP A 791 29.57 -4.79 24.96
CA ASP A 791 28.22 -5.28 25.28
C ASP A 791 27.02 -4.66 24.50
N TYR A 792 26.16 -5.53 23.96
CA TYR A 792 24.87 -5.15 23.36
C TYR A 792 23.94 -4.47 24.35
N SER A 793 23.28 -3.39 23.93
CA SER A 793 22.26 -2.72 24.75
C SER A 793 20.90 -3.41 24.67
N GLU A 794 20.29 -3.73 25.83
CA GLU A 794 18.92 -4.26 25.93
C GLU A 794 17.85 -3.22 25.60
N ASN A 795 18.19 -1.93 25.67
CA ASN A 795 17.25 -0.82 25.52
C ASN A 795 17.79 0.20 24.52
N PHE A 796 18.13 -0.30 23.33
CA PHE A 796 18.67 0.50 22.23
C PHE A 796 17.56 1.27 21.52
N THR A 797 17.86 2.52 21.17
CA THR A 797 16.96 3.37 20.39
C THR A 797 17.46 3.40 18.95
N LEU A 798 16.75 2.69 18.08
CA LEU A 798 17.05 2.61 16.65
C LEU A 798 16.74 3.95 15.95
N LEU A 799 15.58 4.52 16.27
CA LEU A 799 15.08 5.77 15.70
C LEU A 799 14.50 6.67 16.79
N ASN A 800 14.82 7.97 16.72
CA ASN A 800 14.29 9.01 17.62
C ASN A 800 14.21 10.36 16.87
N PRO A 801 13.08 11.10 16.94
CA PRO A 801 12.95 12.46 16.40
C PRO A 801 13.98 13.47 16.92
N ASP A 802 14.53 13.25 18.12
CA ASP A 802 15.44 14.17 18.79
C ASP A 802 16.91 14.02 18.35
N PHE A 803 17.24 13.07 17.46
CA PHE A 803 18.61 12.90 16.99
C PHE A 803 19.02 13.99 15.99
N SER A 804 20.27 14.46 16.09
CA SER A 804 20.83 15.40 15.12
C SER A 804 20.88 14.76 13.73
N THR A 805 20.68 15.56 12.67
CA THR A 805 20.61 15.08 11.29
C THR A 805 21.83 14.24 10.92
N ASN A 806 23.03 14.66 11.28
CA ASN A 806 24.27 13.96 10.90
C ASN A 806 24.40 12.59 11.60
N THR A 807 24.13 12.54 12.91
CA THR A 807 24.14 11.26 13.67
C THR A 807 23.06 10.29 13.22
N LEU A 808 21.94 10.81 12.73
CA LEU A 808 20.86 10.00 12.19
C LEU A 808 21.24 9.45 10.81
N GLU A 809 21.95 10.20 9.98
CA GLU A 809 22.45 9.72 8.69
C GLU A 809 23.49 8.61 8.81
N ASP A 810 24.43 8.73 9.76
CA ASP A 810 25.42 7.69 10.03
C ASP A 810 24.76 6.42 10.58
N LYS A 811 23.79 6.57 11.50
CA LYS A 811 23.03 5.43 12.06
C LYS A 811 22.14 4.75 11.03
N LEU A 812 21.60 5.52 10.09
CA LEU A 812 20.76 5.02 9.01
C LEU A 812 21.55 4.63 7.77
N LYS A 813 22.88 4.56 7.82
CA LYS A 813 23.72 4.09 6.70
C LYS A 813 23.49 2.61 6.37
N TYR A 814 23.07 1.84 7.36
CA TYR A 814 22.79 0.40 7.26
C TYR A 814 21.31 0.08 7.06
N THR A 815 20.43 1.05 7.33
CA THR A 815 19.01 0.99 6.97
C THR A 815 18.83 1.58 5.58
N SER A 816 18.04 0.98 4.73
CA SER A 816 17.68 1.68 3.50
C SER A 816 16.85 2.92 3.79
N LYS A 817 17.23 4.00 3.13
CA LYS A 817 16.76 5.35 3.40
C LYS A 817 15.69 5.70 2.38
N PHE A 818 14.44 5.70 2.81
CA PHE A 818 13.29 6.17 2.03
C PHE A 818 13.17 7.69 2.13
N ILE A 819 13.46 8.43 1.07
CA ILE A 819 13.10 9.85 0.98
C ILE A 819 12.59 10.12 -0.45
N LEU A 820 11.28 10.17 -0.63
CA LEU A 820 10.70 10.82 -1.79
C LEU A 820 10.90 12.33 -1.62
N GLY A 821 11.84 12.89 -2.37
CA GLY A 821 11.88 14.33 -2.59
C GLY A 821 10.58 14.75 -3.28
N ASN A 822 9.89 15.75 -2.72
CA ASN A 822 8.82 16.44 -3.43
C ASN A 822 9.31 16.84 -4.83
N GLY A 823 8.66 16.36 -5.89
CA GLY A 823 8.99 16.71 -7.28
C GLY A 823 9.81 15.70 -8.09
N MET A 824 10.00 14.47 -7.61
CA MET A 824 10.40 13.38 -8.50
C MET A 824 9.16 12.89 -9.25
N ASP A 825 8.94 13.42 -10.45
CA ASP A 825 7.90 12.98 -11.40
C ASP A 825 8.20 11.54 -11.90
N MET A 826 8.21 10.57 -10.99
CA MET A 826 8.62 9.18 -11.24
C MET A 826 7.74 8.56 -12.32
N ALA A 827 6.44 8.77 -12.21
CA ALA A 827 5.46 8.29 -13.18
C ALA A 827 5.59 8.93 -14.55
N LYS A 828 6.37 10.00 -14.72
CA LYS A 828 6.66 10.66 -16.01
C LYS A 828 7.95 10.14 -16.64
N LYS A 829 8.87 9.62 -15.83
CA LYS A 829 10.24 9.26 -16.22
C LYS A 829 10.48 7.75 -16.24
N LEU A 830 9.47 6.95 -15.90
CA LEU A 830 9.58 5.50 -15.85
C LEU A 830 9.83 4.96 -17.26
N LYS A 831 10.99 4.32 -17.46
CA LYS A 831 11.40 3.74 -18.74
C LYS A 831 12.16 2.44 -18.51
N VAL A 832 11.83 1.40 -19.27
CA VAL A 832 12.54 0.10 -19.24
C VAL A 832 13.92 0.29 -19.85
N LYS A 833 14.95 -0.38 -19.32
CA LYS A 833 16.32 -0.28 -19.85
C LYS A 833 16.41 -0.74 -21.31
N ASP A 834 17.16 0.01 -22.10
CA ASP A 834 17.38 -0.29 -23.52
C ASP A 834 18.02 -1.67 -23.76
N TYR A 835 18.84 -2.19 -22.83
CA TYR A 835 19.45 -3.51 -22.99
C TYR A 835 18.43 -4.65 -22.90
N LEU A 836 17.36 -4.51 -22.09
CA LEU A 836 16.27 -5.48 -22.03
C LEU A 836 15.41 -5.42 -23.30
N LEU A 837 15.16 -4.21 -23.82
CA LEU A 837 14.43 -4.03 -25.08
C LEU A 837 15.16 -4.64 -26.28
N ASN A 838 16.50 -4.53 -26.31
CA ASN A 838 17.32 -5.05 -27.38
C ASN A 838 17.61 -6.55 -27.25
N ASN A 839 17.70 -7.06 -26.02
CA ASN A 839 17.98 -8.46 -25.75
C ASN A 839 17.15 -8.99 -24.56
N PRO A 840 16.02 -9.68 -24.83
CA PRO A 840 15.16 -10.27 -23.79
C PRO A 840 15.85 -11.32 -22.92
N ASP A 841 16.93 -11.92 -23.41
CA ASP A 841 17.70 -12.92 -22.68
C ASP A 841 18.54 -12.34 -21.53
N MET A 842 18.64 -11.01 -21.46
CA MET A 842 19.24 -10.30 -20.32
C MET A 842 18.28 -10.12 -19.15
N LEU A 843 17.02 -10.56 -19.29
CA LEU A 843 16.08 -10.62 -18.18
C LEU A 843 16.64 -11.53 -17.10
N ALA A 844 16.73 -11.02 -15.86
CA ALA A 844 17.27 -11.76 -14.74
C ALA A 844 16.41 -12.99 -14.41
N MET A 845 17.06 -14.16 -14.30
CA MET A 845 16.49 -15.47 -13.98
C MET A 845 17.38 -16.15 -12.92
N ASP A 846 16.94 -17.24 -12.29
CA ASP A 846 17.77 -17.95 -11.30
C ASP A 846 18.84 -18.85 -11.97
N LEU A 847 19.92 -19.17 -11.24
CA LEU A 847 21.05 -19.98 -11.72
C LEU A 847 20.61 -21.41 -12.02
N GLY A 848 20.80 -21.81 -13.27
CA GLY A 848 20.78 -23.21 -13.67
C GLY A 848 22.10 -23.95 -13.51
N LYS A 849 22.03 -25.28 -13.54
CA LYS A 849 23.13 -26.20 -13.81
C LYS A 849 23.85 -25.83 -15.12
N ARG A 850 25.13 -25.52 -14.99
CA ARG A 850 26.04 -25.27 -16.12
C ARG A 850 26.48 -26.64 -16.66
N ILE A 851 26.20 -26.89 -17.94
CA ILE A 851 26.66 -28.07 -18.67
C ILE A 851 27.64 -27.60 -19.72
N ASP A 852 28.89 -27.97 -19.49
CA ASP A 852 29.95 -27.96 -20.49
C ASP A 852 29.88 -29.35 -21.16
N SER A 853 29.32 -29.41 -22.38
CA SER A 853 28.94 -30.66 -23.07
C SER A 853 30.13 -31.32 -23.74
N ASP A 854 31.18 -30.56 -24.03
CA ASP A 854 32.44 -31.07 -24.58
C ASP A 854 33.64 -30.99 -23.60
N ASN A 855 33.40 -30.44 -22.40
CA ASN A 855 34.29 -30.44 -21.24
C ASN A 855 35.62 -29.68 -21.52
N ASP A 856 35.54 -28.62 -22.34
CA ASP A 856 36.67 -27.80 -22.78
C ASP A 856 36.97 -26.60 -21.87
N GLY A 857 36.10 -26.34 -20.88
CA GLY A 857 36.22 -25.25 -19.92
C GLY A 857 35.40 -24.01 -20.27
N ASP A 858 34.79 -23.96 -21.44
CA ASP A 858 33.75 -23.00 -21.81
C ASP A 858 32.35 -23.62 -21.58
N ILE A 859 31.36 -22.81 -21.19
CA ILE A 859 30.02 -23.33 -20.83
C ILE A 859 29.14 -23.38 -22.08
N ASP A 860 28.85 -24.58 -22.58
CA ASP A 860 28.00 -24.81 -23.75
C ASP A 860 26.52 -24.54 -23.52
N THR A 861 25.97 -24.95 -22.37
CA THR A 861 24.53 -24.92 -22.11
C THR A 861 24.26 -24.70 -20.63
N VAL A 862 23.40 -23.74 -20.29
CA VAL A 862 22.90 -23.54 -18.92
C VAL A 862 21.49 -24.11 -18.84
N ILE A 863 21.31 -25.17 -18.05
CA ILE A 863 20.02 -25.80 -17.77
C ILE A 863 19.60 -25.42 -16.35
N PRO A 864 18.48 -24.70 -16.11
CA PRO A 864 17.91 -24.47 -14.77
C PRO A 864 17.94 -25.77 -13.93
N SER A 865 18.52 -25.76 -12.72
CA SER A 865 18.47 -26.94 -11.84
C SER A 865 17.15 -26.92 -11.06
N GLY A 866 16.33 -27.96 -11.28
CA GLY A 866 14.92 -28.00 -10.90
C GLY A 866 14.03 -27.68 -12.10
N GLU A 867 12.87 -28.32 -12.22
CA GLU A 867 11.88 -27.86 -13.19
C GLU A 867 11.51 -26.41 -12.85
N HIS A 868 11.86 -25.49 -13.75
CA HIS A 868 11.43 -24.09 -13.70
C HIS A 868 11.94 -23.27 -12.50
N SER A 869 13.26 -23.10 -12.29
CA SER A 869 13.70 -22.07 -11.32
C SER A 869 13.32 -20.65 -11.79
N SER A 870 12.14 -20.25 -11.32
CA SER A 870 11.45 -18.98 -11.50
C SER A 870 11.11 -18.38 -10.13
N THR A 871 11.67 -18.95 -9.06
CA THR A 871 11.51 -18.56 -7.65
C THR A 871 11.58 -17.05 -7.46
N LEU A 872 12.54 -16.40 -8.11
CA LEU A 872 12.69 -14.94 -8.14
C LEU A 872 11.45 -14.19 -8.65
N TRP A 873 10.82 -14.68 -9.72
CA TRP A 873 9.61 -14.10 -10.30
C TRP A 873 8.34 -14.58 -9.61
N GLU A 874 8.35 -15.75 -8.96
CA GLU A 874 7.25 -16.26 -8.13
C GLU A 874 7.04 -15.34 -6.93
N ASP A 875 8.15 -15.00 -6.28
CA ASP A 875 8.26 -13.97 -5.27
C ASP A 875 7.78 -12.59 -5.77
N GLY A 876 8.18 -12.23 -7.00
CA GLY A 876 7.70 -11.03 -7.67
C GLY A 876 6.19 -11.02 -7.91
N TYR A 877 5.61 -12.17 -8.26
CA TYR A 877 4.18 -12.35 -8.47
C TYR A 877 3.41 -12.24 -7.15
N LEU A 878 3.94 -12.79 -6.05
CA LEU A 878 3.35 -12.64 -4.71
C LEU A 878 3.29 -11.18 -4.26
N LEU A 879 4.26 -10.34 -4.67
CA LEU A 879 4.24 -8.90 -4.38
C LEU A 879 3.04 -8.16 -5.00
N LYS A 880 2.39 -8.71 -6.04
CA LYS A 880 1.13 -8.15 -6.57
C LYS A 880 0.08 -8.01 -5.46
N SER A 881 -0.01 -9.03 -4.61
CA SER A 881 -0.98 -9.14 -3.50
C SER A 881 -0.44 -8.62 -2.16
N ALA A 882 0.81 -8.16 -2.13
CA ALA A 882 1.43 -7.66 -0.91
C ALA A 882 1.02 -6.21 -0.64
N LYS A 883 0.71 -5.90 0.62
CA LYS A 883 0.28 -4.56 1.06
C LYS A 883 1.45 -3.57 1.22
N ILE A 884 2.08 -3.24 0.11
CA ILE A 884 3.37 -2.51 0.06
C ILE A 884 3.23 -0.99 -0.15
N PHE A 885 2.01 -0.48 -0.33
CA PHE A 885 1.70 0.94 -0.49
C PHE A 885 1.80 1.72 0.82
N SER A 886 1.84 3.05 0.75
CA SER A 886 2.16 3.97 1.85
C SER A 886 1.12 3.98 2.97
N ASP A 887 -0.08 3.52 2.69
CA ASP A 887 -1.14 3.31 3.68
C ASP A 887 -1.07 1.95 4.40
N GLY A 888 -0.24 1.02 3.94
CA GLY A 888 -0.10 -0.33 4.49
C GLY A 888 -1.34 -1.21 4.39
N ARG A 889 -2.33 -0.79 3.60
CA ARG A 889 -3.64 -1.45 3.53
C ARG A 889 -3.91 -2.01 2.15
N HIS A 890 -3.43 -1.33 1.13
CA HIS A 890 -3.67 -1.68 -0.25
C HIS A 890 -2.50 -2.50 -0.81
N ASP A 891 -2.87 -3.56 -1.52
CA ASP A 891 -2.01 -4.14 -2.56
C ASP A 891 -2.12 -3.31 -3.85
N PHE A 892 -1.52 -3.76 -4.95
CA PHE A 892 -1.59 -2.99 -6.19
C PHE A 892 -3.02 -2.89 -6.77
N ASP A 893 -3.79 -3.96 -6.67
CA ASP A 893 -5.14 -4.05 -7.24
C ASP A 893 -6.12 -3.18 -6.46
N ASP A 894 -6.02 -3.17 -5.14
CA ASP A 894 -6.74 -2.29 -4.23
C ASP A 894 -6.36 -0.83 -4.46
N TYR A 895 -5.06 -0.53 -4.60
CA TYR A 895 -4.58 0.84 -4.72
C TYR A 895 -5.05 1.52 -6.02
N ILE A 896 -4.99 0.80 -7.13
CA ILE A 896 -5.50 1.28 -8.43
C ILE A 896 -7.03 1.47 -8.36
N SER A 897 -7.74 0.53 -7.74
CA SER A 897 -9.20 0.59 -7.60
C SER A 897 -9.64 1.77 -6.75
N ASP A 898 -8.96 2.04 -5.63
CA ASP A 898 -9.21 3.21 -4.78
C ASP A 898 -8.90 4.52 -5.52
N MET A 899 -7.88 4.54 -6.39
CA MET A 899 -7.53 5.73 -7.18
C MET A 899 -8.63 6.11 -8.17
N ILE A 900 -9.17 5.12 -8.89
CA ILE A 900 -10.28 5.30 -9.82
C ILE A 900 -11.57 5.64 -9.06
N THR A 901 -11.82 4.96 -7.95
CA THR A 901 -13.04 5.13 -7.14
C THR A 901 -13.11 6.51 -6.50
N ASP A 902 -11.99 7.06 -6.01
CA ASP A 902 -11.94 8.39 -5.40
C ASP A 902 -12.38 9.49 -6.39
N VAL A 903 -11.89 9.44 -7.64
CA VAL A 903 -12.30 10.36 -8.70
C VAL A 903 -13.76 10.15 -9.07
N GLY A 904 -14.21 8.90 -9.21
CA GLY A 904 -15.60 8.57 -9.54
C GLY A 904 -16.60 9.06 -8.48
N LEU A 905 -16.31 8.82 -7.20
CA LEU A 905 -17.14 9.29 -6.07
C LEU A 905 -17.14 10.82 -5.97
N SER A 906 -15.98 11.45 -6.17
CA SER A 906 -15.85 12.90 -6.18
C SER A 906 -16.63 13.53 -7.34
N GLY A 907 -16.58 12.93 -8.54
CA GLY A 907 -17.33 13.37 -9.72
C GLY A 907 -18.84 13.27 -9.50
N GLU A 908 -19.32 12.13 -9.01
CA GLU A 908 -20.74 11.93 -8.71
C GLU A 908 -21.23 12.89 -7.61
N LYS A 909 -20.41 13.14 -6.57
CA LYS A 909 -20.70 14.16 -5.56
C LYS A 909 -20.80 15.55 -6.19
N ALA A 910 -19.84 15.94 -7.05
CA ALA A 910 -19.83 17.24 -7.70
C ALA A 910 -21.06 17.44 -8.60
N LYS A 911 -21.44 16.42 -9.38
CA LYS A 911 -22.65 16.41 -10.22
C LYS A 911 -23.93 16.62 -9.39
N ARG A 912 -24.10 15.87 -8.30
CA ARG A 912 -25.28 16.06 -7.41
C ARG A 912 -25.32 17.46 -6.81
N MET A 913 -24.17 17.98 -6.40
CA MET A 913 -24.09 19.33 -5.83
C MET A 913 -24.33 20.42 -6.87
N GLU A 914 -23.87 20.24 -8.12
CA GLU A 914 -24.19 21.12 -9.24
C GLU A 914 -25.71 21.21 -9.43
N ILE A 915 -26.40 20.07 -9.56
CA ILE A 915 -27.85 20.00 -9.74
C ILE A 915 -28.59 20.69 -8.58
N ASN A 916 -28.15 20.44 -7.34
CA ASN A 916 -28.75 21.07 -6.16
C ASN A 916 -28.57 22.59 -6.18
N SER A 917 -27.33 23.07 -6.40
CA SER A 917 -27.03 24.49 -6.46
C SER A 917 -27.74 25.21 -7.61
N ASP A 918 -27.89 24.56 -8.77
CA ASP A 918 -28.66 25.10 -9.90
C ASP A 918 -30.15 25.21 -9.59
N SER A 919 -30.70 24.21 -8.91
CA SER A 919 -32.11 24.21 -8.46
C SER A 919 -32.39 25.37 -7.51
N LEU A 920 -31.54 25.55 -6.49
CA LEU A 920 -31.66 26.66 -5.53
C LEU A 920 -31.46 28.02 -6.20
N ARG A 921 -30.46 28.15 -7.08
CA ARG A 921 -30.22 29.36 -7.86
C ARG A 921 -31.46 29.72 -8.69
N THR A 922 -32.05 28.75 -9.38
CA THR A 922 -33.23 28.93 -10.22
C THR A 922 -34.46 29.31 -9.40
N GLU A 923 -34.64 28.71 -8.23
CA GLU A 923 -35.72 29.08 -7.29
C GLU A 923 -35.63 30.55 -6.87
N PHE A 924 -34.45 31.00 -6.42
CA PHE A 924 -34.26 32.41 -6.05
C PHE A 924 -34.33 33.35 -7.25
N LEU A 925 -33.93 32.90 -8.45
CA LEU A 925 -34.11 33.66 -9.68
C LEU A 925 -35.61 33.87 -9.96
N ASN A 926 -36.42 32.81 -9.91
CA ASN A 926 -37.86 32.89 -10.14
C ASN A 926 -38.56 33.78 -9.11
N GLN A 927 -38.20 33.65 -7.82
CA GLN A 927 -38.70 34.54 -6.77
C GLN A 927 -38.32 36.00 -7.04
N ARG A 928 -37.07 36.25 -7.47
CA ARG A 928 -36.61 37.58 -7.83
C ARG A 928 -37.40 38.15 -9.01
N GLU A 929 -37.58 37.39 -10.08
CA GLU A 929 -38.37 37.80 -11.25
C GLU A 929 -39.84 38.05 -10.89
N SER A 930 -40.42 37.32 -9.92
CA SER A 930 -41.78 37.58 -9.45
C SER A 930 -41.97 38.97 -8.81
N VAL A 931 -40.88 39.56 -8.27
CA VAL A 931 -40.89 40.86 -7.61
C VAL A 931 -40.49 41.98 -8.57
N LYS A 932 -39.37 41.82 -9.30
CA LYS A 932 -38.84 42.88 -10.19
C LYS A 932 -39.41 42.85 -11.61
N GLY A 933 -40.04 41.75 -11.99
CA GLY A 933 -40.53 41.52 -13.35
C GLY A 933 -41.66 42.46 -13.73
N VAL A 934 -41.84 42.66 -15.04
CA VAL A 934 -42.91 43.51 -15.58
C VAL A 934 -44.11 42.64 -15.95
N SER A 935 -45.26 42.90 -15.31
CA SER A 935 -46.54 42.31 -15.70
C SER A 935 -47.26 43.21 -16.71
N LEU A 936 -47.50 42.71 -17.93
CA LEU A 936 -48.21 43.47 -18.97
C LEU A 936 -49.60 43.91 -18.52
N ASP A 937 -50.32 43.06 -17.79
CA ASP A 937 -51.68 43.37 -17.33
C ASP A 937 -51.69 44.45 -16.25
N GLU A 938 -50.74 44.39 -15.31
CA GLU A 938 -50.60 45.41 -14.27
C GLU A 938 -50.16 46.74 -14.88
N GLU A 939 -49.19 46.72 -15.80
CA GLU A 939 -48.74 47.92 -16.50
C GLU A 939 -49.83 48.50 -17.41
N MET A 940 -50.62 47.66 -18.10
CA MET A 940 -51.75 48.14 -18.91
C MET A 940 -52.83 48.78 -18.03
N THR A 941 -53.14 48.18 -16.88
CA THR A 941 -54.07 48.75 -15.89
C THR A 941 -53.57 50.10 -15.39
N ASN A 942 -52.28 50.20 -15.05
CA ASN A 942 -51.65 51.46 -14.65
C ASN A 942 -51.65 52.49 -15.79
N MET A 943 -51.43 52.08 -17.03
CA MET A 943 -51.48 52.95 -18.20
C MET A 943 -52.87 53.57 -18.37
N ILE A 944 -53.93 52.75 -18.27
CA ILE A 944 -55.32 53.22 -18.33
C ILE A 944 -55.61 54.21 -17.18
N LYS A 945 -55.19 53.88 -15.96
CA LYS A 945 -55.34 54.75 -14.79
C LYS A 945 -54.70 56.13 -15.01
N TYR A 946 -53.44 56.17 -15.44
CA TYR A 946 -52.75 57.44 -15.68
C TYR A 946 -53.30 58.19 -16.90
N GLN A 947 -53.74 57.50 -17.95
CA GLN A 947 -54.38 58.12 -19.11
C GLN A 947 -55.73 58.76 -18.75
N GLN A 948 -56.56 58.09 -17.94
CA GLN A 948 -57.82 58.65 -17.44
C GLN A 948 -57.57 59.87 -16.55
N ALA A 949 -56.60 59.80 -15.64
CA ALA A 949 -56.23 60.92 -14.77
C ALA A 949 -55.68 62.12 -15.57
N PHE A 950 -54.86 61.87 -16.60
CA PHE A 950 -54.38 62.88 -17.53
C PHE A 950 -55.54 63.58 -18.27
N ASN A 951 -56.48 62.79 -18.83
CA ASN A 951 -57.65 63.31 -19.54
C ASN A 951 -58.58 64.12 -18.62
N ALA A 952 -58.76 63.69 -17.38
CA ALA A 952 -59.53 64.43 -16.38
C ALA A 952 -58.88 65.78 -16.06
N ALA A 953 -57.57 65.82 -15.86
CA ALA A 953 -56.83 67.06 -15.63
C ALA A 953 -56.89 68.01 -16.84
N ALA A 954 -56.79 67.48 -18.07
CA ALA A 954 -56.94 68.25 -19.30
C ALA A 954 -58.34 68.88 -19.45
N LYS A 955 -59.41 68.15 -19.08
CA LYS A 955 -60.77 68.71 -19.05
C LYS A 955 -60.89 69.88 -18.06
N VAL A 956 -60.25 69.80 -16.89
CA VAL A 956 -60.23 70.89 -15.91
C VAL A 956 -59.58 72.14 -16.51
N ILE A 957 -58.46 71.98 -17.24
CA ILE A 957 -57.83 73.11 -17.94
C ILE A 957 -58.76 73.72 -18.98
N ASN A 958 -59.41 72.92 -19.82
CA ASN A 958 -60.35 73.43 -20.84
C ASN A 958 -61.55 74.16 -20.23
N VAL A 959 -62.07 73.68 -19.09
CA VAL A 959 -63.16 74.36 -18.37
C VAL A 959 -62.69 75.69 -17.79
N VAL A 960 -61.48 75.72 -17.22
CA VAL A 960 -60.86 76.97 -16.71
C VAL A 960 -60.57 77.95 -17.84
N ASP A 961 -60.08 77.49 -18.99
CA ASP A 961 -59.86 78.29 -20.19
C ASP A 961 -61.17 78.93 -20.68
N GLY A 962 -62.26 78.14 -20.77
CA GLY A 962 -63.58 78.67 -21.10
C GLY A 962 -64.15 79.64 -20.05
N MET A 963 -63.80 79.48 -18.76
CA MET A 963 -64.14 80.45 -17.72
C MET A 963 -63.31 81.73 -17.84
N LEU A 964 -62.01 81.64 -18.12
CA LEU A 964 -61.13 82.79 -18.39
C LEU A 964 -61.63 83.57 -19.61
N ASP A 965 -61.95 82.87 -20.69
CA ASP A 965 -62.48 83.46 -21.92
C ASP A 965 -63.78 84.22 -21.66
N ARG A 966 -64.74 83.62 -20.92
CA ARG A 966 -65.97 84.31 -20.52
C ARG A 966 -65.74 85.49 -19.58
N ILE A 967 -64.76 85.43 -18.69
CA ILE A 967 -64.43 86.56 -17.81
C ILE A 967 -63.80 87.68 -18.63
N ILE A 968 -62.81 87.37 -19.47
CA ILE A 968 -62.04 88.36 -20.24
C ILE A 968 -62.89 88.98 -21.35
N ASN A 969 -63.56 88.16 -22.17
CA ASN A 969 -64.39 88.64 -23.28
C ASN A 969 -65.79 89.07 -22.83
N GLY A 970 -66.30 88.57 -21.70
CA GLY A 970 -67.54 89.06 -21.09
C GLY A 970 -67.40 90.41 -20.38
N LEU A 971 -66.18 90.78 -19.95
CA LEU A 971 -65.86 92.12 -19.43
C LEU A 971 -65.60 93.16 -20.55
N MET A 972 -65.36 92.73 -21.79
CA MET A 972 -65.21 93.62 -22.96
C MET A 972 -66.54 93.99 -23.64
N ARG A 973 -67.69 93.69 -23.02
CA ARG A 973 -69.03 94.02 -23.52
C ARG A 973 -69.75 95.04 -22.67
#